data_AF-A0A954VYU7-F1
#
_entry.id   AF-A0A954VYU7-F1
#
_cell.length_a   1.000
_cell.length_b   1.000
_cell.length_c   1.000
_cell.angle_alpha   90.00
_cell.angle_beta   90.00
_cell.angle_gamma   90.00
#
_symmetry.space_group_name_H-M   'P 1'
#
loop_
_entity.id
_entity.type
_entity.pdbx_description
1 polymer ?
#
loop_
_entity_poly.entity_id
_entity_poly.type
_entity_poly.pdbx_seq_one_letter_code
_entity_poly.pdbx_strand_id
1 'polypeptide(L)'
;MIRRIALSAAWFTLMTVHIGFAQQPAVIPAAQLQPAIPATAIQPATPLQPAQVAAEATVEEAAEPIVDAAVDSAANETADSSAGEASNAVSSDQDAAAKAKQAALDAKIEAEKTKLKTERTQFKQQRLQQIKQLQFDRRMSSALQVWSTPDADKLAAEKEAEKQRLEAEAKAKAQAAEAADDSTAPVADELPTEIVQLRTEFEAEKKAFTESLQAFQEAVTLGKWAEVKAFLDSLEQEEQDAALNQLLTSLAAGPAGPQMPTADQMPLVDPAILAAAMAARGQGPGARFRETNFFALGDIEGLLRCCPNNLEDAQVMRLGQIIRQSINAGHDVESLVRRFEEETNQPSDTSPMVDKRLAAKLLFAAGQSQHAGSFLPTADEAVASNDREGLNLLARYAYDAYQKENKKELLVQAWEATQAVLAAGEVDPEEKNEALKRAVELAPKVAEELGQAWLDESFTKRMERGKEILGTIGSTAATAMQTRPTDAQYRLKILQLQKTAVDALIQAAPELAQDWQTQLNLLAMNWLKEAEYTQQQAQTSSMNAMLRRDVYGNYYYSEDYDYNSRRMSGQSSPIETPDMLENRPTDDWLALLSPSIQPKFQMIFAQLYLKVNEEEKAFPFIEAFAQSQPEKALDLAHEFLRVWTENHNPNQNRGRTNYYMFMYGYDQRADQ
;
A
#
# COMPACT_ATOMS: atom_id res chain seq x y z
N MET A 1 4.77 15.09 -52.26
CA MET A 1 4.83 14.18 -53.41
C MET A 1 6.29 14.01 -53.83
N ILE A 2 6.88 12.84 -53.54
CA ILE A 2 7.85 12.05 -54.35
C ILE A 2 9.13 12.82 -54.83
N ARG A 3 10.40 12.46 -54.58
CA ARG A 3 11.20 11.35 -53.98
C ARG A 3 12.63 11.93 -53.83
N ARG A 4 13.31 11.81 -52.68
CA ARG A 4 14.39 10.84 -52.31
C ARG A 4 15.65 10.79 -53.21
N ILE A 5 16.83 10.94 -52.57
CA ILE A 5 18.10 10.11 -52.58
C ILE A 5 19.29 11.06 -52.25
N ALA A 6 19.86 11.04 -51.02
CA ALA A 6 21.06 10.30 -50.55
C ALA A 6 22.40 10.90 -51.08
N LEU A 7 23.57 10.95 -50.43
CA LEU A 7 24.19 10.22 -49.30
C LEU A 7 25.57 10.90 -49.00
N SER A 8 26.04 10.82 -47.74
CA SER A 8 27.43 10.58 -47.31
C SER A 8 28.54 11.67 -47.35
N ALA A 9 29.30 11.68 -46.23
CA ALA A 9 30.74 11.95 -46.05
C ALA A 9 31.23 13.38 -45.72
N ALA A 10 31.58 13.59 -44.44
CA ALA A 10 32.73 14.40 -44.04
C ALA A 10 33.23 13.98 -42.63
N TRP A 11 34.29 13.18 -42.61
CA TRP A 11 35.17 12.90 -41.47
C TRP A 11 36.56 13.44 -41.82
N PHE A 12 37.34 13.85 -40.81
CA PHE A 12 38.78 14.20 -40.79
C PHE A 12 39.24 15.61 -41.24
N THR A 13 39.52 16.49 -40.27
CA THR A 13 40.82 17.20 -40.00
C THR A 13 40.61 18.09 -38.75
N LEU A 14 41.36 18.00 -37.66
CA LEU A 14 42.71 18.56 -37.50
C LEU A 14 43.37 18.05 -36.19
N MET A 15 44.61 17.58 -36.32
CA MET A 15 45.59 17.44 -35.23
C MET A 15 46.25 18.79 -34.96
N THR A 16 46.48 19.16 -33.69
CA THR A 16 47.76 19.78 -33.31
C THR A 16 48.18 19.41 -31.90
N VAL A 17 49.38 18.85 -31.83
CA VAL A 17 50.16 18.41 -30.68
C VAL A 17 50.80 19.62 -29.97
N HIS A 18 50.84 19.64 -28.64
CA HIS A 18 51.86 20.36 -27.86
C HIS A 18 52.37 19.47 -26.72
N ILE A 19 53.65 19.12 -26.82
CA ILE A 19 54.45 18.42 -25.81
C ILE A 19 55.22 19.50 -25.03
N GLY A 20 55.20 19.45 -23.70
CA GLY A 20 55.96 20.33 -22.81
C GLY A 20 56.44 19.56 -21.57
N PHE A 21 57.74 19.69 -21.30
CA PHE A 21 58.60 18.91 -20.40
C PHE A 21 58.37 19.11 -18.89
N ALA A 22 58.53 18.01 -18.14
CA ALA A 22 59.25 17.78 -16.88
C ALA A 22 59.33 18.86 -15.76
N GLN A 23 58.95 18.47 -14.52
CA GLN A 23 59.82 18.39 -13.32
C GLN A 23 59.04 17.95 -12.06
N GLN A 24 59.54 16.91 -11.37
CA GLN A 24 59.21 16.57 -9.96
C GLN A 24 60.31 17.14 -9.01
N PRO A 25 60.32 16.85 -7.69
CA PRO A 25 59.59 17.60 -6.65
C PRO A 25 60.54 18.17 -5.58
N ALA A 26 60.11 19.21 -4.85
CA ALA A 26 60.83 19.70 -3.68
C ALA A 26 60.27 19.07 -2.40
N VAL A 27 61.16 18.49 -1.61
CA VAL A 27 60.96 17.90 -0.28
C VAL A 27 61.45 18.91 0.79
N ILE A 28 61.03 18.70 2.05
CA ILE A 28 61.65 19.11 3.35
C ILE A 28 61.00 20.37 4.02
N PRO A 29 60.78 20.43 5.36
CA PRO A 29 60.56 19.39 6.37
C PRO A 29 59.43 19.69 7.40
N ALA A 30 59.19 18.69 8.25
CA ALA A 30 58.48 18.75 9.52
C ALA A 30 59.09 19.73 10.55
N ALA A 31 58.23 20.34 11.36
CA ALA A 31 58.57 20.91 12.67
C ALA A 31 57.49 20.54 13.69
N GLN A 32 57.93 19.84 14.74
CA GLN A 32 57.20 19.54 15.97
C GLN A 32 57.00 20.83 16.80
N LEU A 33 55.92 20.90 17.60
CA LEU A 33 55.97 21.16 19.05
C LEU A 33 54.55 21.18 19.65
N GLN A 34 54.38 20.43 20.74
CA GLN A 34 53.20 20.31 21.59
C GLN A 34 53.08 21.52 22.58
N PRO A 35 52.30 21.45 23.69
CA PRO A 35 50.98 22.05 23.82
C PRO A 35 50.92 23.13 24.93
N ALA A 36 49.84 23.90 25.00
CA ALA A 36 49.56 24.72 26.18
C ALA A 36 48.06 24.77 26.47
N ILE A 37 47.66 24.05 27.52
CA ILE A 37 46.41 24.23 28.26
C ILE A 37 46.67 25.31 29.33
N PRO A 38 45.68 26.16 29.66
CA PRO A 38 45.20 26.11 31.04
C PRO A 38 43.67 26.06 31.16
N ALA A 39 43.28 25.39 32.24
CA ALA A 39 41.94 25.06 32.68
C ALA A 39 41.04 26.27 32.96
N THR A 40 39.73 26.10 32.74
CA THR A 40 38.70 26.73 33.57
C THR A 40 37.58 25.72 33.80
N ALA A 41 37.40 25.36 35.06
CA ALA A 41 36.36 24.46 35.52
C ALA A 41 35.02 25.20 35.57
N ILE A 42 33.99 24.65 34.92
CA ILE A 42 32.59 24.99 35.17
C ILE A 42 31.84 23.68 35.38
N GLN A 43 31.22 23.55 36.55
CA GLN A 43 30.38 22.42 36.94
C GLN A 43 29.14 22.31 36.03
N PRO A 44 28.64 21.10 35.75
CA PRO A 44 27.38 20.94 35.02
C PRO A 44 26.18 21.27 35.92
N ALA A 45 25.36 22.22 35.48
CA ALA A 45 24.04 22.47 36.04
C ALA A 45 23.07 21.33 35.68
N THR A 46 22.36 20.85 36.69
CA THR A 46 21.25 19.90 36.66
C THR A 46 20.19 20.30 35.62
N PRO A 47 19.65 19.38 34.78
CA PRO A 47 18.49 19.69 33.97
C PRO A 47 17.21 19.69 34.83
N LEU A 48 16.62 20.88 34.95
CA LEU A 48 15.26 21.12 35.45
C LEU A 48 14.24 20.47 34.50
N GLN A 49 13.29 19.74 35.09
CA GLN A 49 12.07 19.25 34.44
C GLN A 49 11.24 20.43 33.90
N PRO A 50 10.62 20.33 32.71
CA PRO A 50 9.58 21.27 32.34
C PRO A 50 8.30 20.95 33.13
N ALA A 51 7.92 21.91 33.96
CA ALA A 51 6.66 21.97 34.67
C ALA A 51 5.47 22.02 33.69
N GLN A 52 4.47 21.21 33.99
CA GLN A 52 3.12 21.37 33.47
C GLN A 52 2.55 22.70 33.99
N VAL A 53 2.21 23.61 33.08
CA VAL A 53 1.38 24.78 33.42
C VAL A 53 -0.04 24.47 32.95
N ALA A 54 -0.90 24.22 33.94
CA ALA A 54 -2.33 24.31 33.83
C ALA A 54 -2.73 25.78 33.62
N ALA A 55 -3.67 26.01 32.70
CA ALA A 55 -4.43 27.25 32.64
C ALA A 55 -5.91 26.90 32.79
N GLU A 56 -6.47 27.39 33.90
CA GLU A 56 -7.85 27.23 34.31
C GLU A 56 -8.75 28.31 33.68
N ALA A 57 -9.99 27.89 33.44
CA ALA A 57 -11.18 28.55 32.90
C ALA A 57 -11.41 30.06 33.15
N THR A 58 -12.15 30.69 32.23
CA THR A 58 -13.44 31.33 32.56
C THR A 58 -14.35 31.56 31.33
N VAL A 59 -15.64 31.66 31.62
CA VAL A 59 -16.88 31.49 30.84
C VAL A 59 -17.37 32.78 30.17
N GLU A 60 -17.96 32.69 28.95
CA GLU A 60 -19.06 33.55 28.43
C GLU A 60 -19.51 32.95 27.05
N GLU A 61 -20.65 32.27 26.90
CA GLU A 61 -22.06 32.73 26.70
C GLU A 61 -22.41 33.27 25.29
N ALA A 62 -23.55 32.77 24.76
CA ALA A 62 -24.35 33.15 23.57
C ALA A 62 -23.79 32.76 22.17
N ALA A 63 -24.46 31.92 21.34
CA ALA A 63 -25.82 31.89 20.79
C ALA A 63 -26.09 32.96 19.70
N GLU A 64 -25.97 32.56 18.43
CA GLU A 64 -27.04 32.50 17.40
C GLU A 64 -26.53 32.68 15.94
N PRO A 65 -27.19 32.04 14.95
CA PRO A 65 -26.84 32.10 13.54
C PRO A 65 -27.57 33.21 12.76
N ILE A 66 -26.90 33.66 11.70
CA ILE A 66 -27.36 34.65 10.71
C ILE A 66 -28.42 34.03 9.79
N VAL A 67 -29.60 34.66 9.74
CA VAL A 67 -30.63 34.55 8.72
C VAL A 67 -30.39 35.62 7.64
N ASP A 68 -30.53 35.23 6.37
CA ASP A 68 -30.57 36.16 5.24
C ASP A 68 -32.00 36.33 4.73
N ALA A 69 -32.31 37.56 4.34
CA ALA A 69 -33.64 38.14 4.21
C ALA A 69 -34.02 38.45 2.75
N ALA A 70 -35.34 38.54 2.50
CA ALA A 70 -35.98 39.38 1.48
C ALA A 70 -37.46 39.53 1.92
N VAL A 71 -37.95 40.64 2.50
CA VAL A 71 -38.09 42.07 2.10
C VAL A 71 -39.40 42.36 1.34
N ASP A 72 -40.05 43.44 1.82
CA ASP A 72 -41.17 44.26 1.30
C ASP A 72 -42.62 43.88 1.68
N SER A 73 -43.49 44.78 2.18
CA SER A 73 -43.44 46.26 2.29
C SER A 73 -44.58 46.84 3.18
N ALA A 74 -44.36 48.08 3.64
CA ALA A 74 -45.30 49.16 4.07
C ALA A 74 -46.13 48.98 5.38
N ALA A 75 -45.92 49.72 6.49
CA ALA A 75 -46.15 51.17 6.75
C ALA A 75 -47.63 51.58 6.48
N ASN A 76 -48.43 52.17 7.38
CA ASN A 76 -48.14 53.35 8.21
C ASN A 76 -49.21 53.61 9.32
N GLU A 77 -48.75 54.20 10.43
CA GLU A 77 -49.33 55.22 11.34
C GLU A 77 -50.81 55.32 11.83
N THR A 78 -50.85 55.58 13.15
CA THR A 78 -51.64 56.58 13.92
C THR A 78 -53.01 56.23 14.53
N ALA A 79 -52.95 56.03 15.86
CA ALA A 79 -53.54 56.89 16.90
C ALA A 79 -55.05 56.82 17.22
N ASP A 80 -55.30 56.41 18.46
CA ASP A 80 -56.05 57.13 19.50
C ASP A 80 -57.55 56.83 19.78
N SER A 81 -57.76 56.69 21.08
CA SER A 81 -58.90 56.75 22.01
C SER A 81 -60.38 56.54 21.61
N SER A 82 -60.95 55.59 22.36
CA SER A 82 -62.17 55.69 23.18
C SER A 82 -63.54 55.23 22.64
N ALA A 83 -64.14 54.38 23.49
CA ALA A 83 -65.55 54.25 23.85
C ALA A 83 -66.58 53.74 22.82
N GLY A 84 -67.28 52.67 23.20
CA GLY A 84 -68.65 52.41 22.74
C GLY A 84 -68.99 50.92 22.51
N GLU A 85 -69.72 50.34 23.46
CA GLU A 85 -70.84 49.39 23.27
C GLU A 85 -70.63 48.16 22.34
N ALA A 86 -70.44 46.96 22.89
CA ALA A 86 -71.47 46.02 23.35
C ALA A 86 -72.07 45.11 22.26
N SER A 87 -72.11 43.81 22.59
CA SER A 87 -72.92 42.71 22.02
C SER A 87 -72.37 41.93 20.80
N ASN A 88 -71.53 40.91 21.07
CA ASN A 88 -71.81 39.49 20.79
C ASN A 88 -70.55 38.65 21.07
N ALA A 89 -70.42 38.16 22.30
CA ALA A 89 -69.33 37.30 22.73
C ALA A 89 -69.90 36.01 23.35
N VAL A 90 -70.36 35.08 22.52
CA VAL A 90 -70.46 33.65 22.85
C VAL A 90 -70.38 32.83 21.54
N SER A 91 -69.21 32.81 20.89
CA SER A 91 -68.84 31.70 19.98
C SER A 91 -67.34 31.60 19.62
N SER A 92 -66.47 32.53 20.05
CA SER A 92 -65.08 32.61 19.56
C SER A 92 -64.02 31.82 20.34
N ASP A 93 -64.31 31.33 21.55
CA ASP A 93 -63.29 30.63 22.37
C ASP A 93 -63.13 29.14 22.01
N GLN A 94 -64.17 28.51 21.46
CA GLN A 94 -64.09 27.11 21.01
C GLN A 94 -63.34 26.99 19.67
N ASP A 95 -63.49 27.95 18.76
CA ASP A 95 -62.77 27.97 17.47
C ASP A 95 -61.28 28.30 17.65
N ALA A 96 -60.92 29.16 18.61
CA ALA A 96 -59.53 29.44 18.96
C ALA A 96 -58.83 28.23 19.60
N ALA A 97 -59.52 27.53 20.50
CA ALA A 97 -59.01 26.31 21.11
C ALA A 97 -58.89 25.13 20.11
N ALA A 98 -59.81 25.03 19.15
CA ALA A 98 -59.75 24.05 18.07
C ALA A 98 -58.60 24.34 17.08
N LYS A 99 -58.40 25.61 16.70
CA LYS A 99 -57.25 26.03 15.88
C LYS A 99 -55.91 25.82 16.59
N ALA A 100 -55.82 26.08 17.89
CA ALA A 100 -54.61 25.84 18.66
C ALA A 100 -54.28 24.34 18.79
N LYS A 101 -55.29 23.48 18.94
CA LYS A 101 -55.12 22.02 18.92
C LYS A 101 -54.70 21.51 17.55
N GLN A 102 -55.27 22.04 16.47
CA GLN A 102 -54.87 21.68 15.12
C GLN A 102 -53.42 22.13 14.82
N ALA A 103 -53.05 23.36 15.18
CA ALA A 103 -51.68 23.86 15.00
C ALA A 103 -50.65 23.06 15.83
N ALA A 104 -51.02 22.58 17.03
CA ALA A 104 -50.17 21.71 17.83
C ALA A 104 -50.01 20.30 17.21
N LEU A 105 -51.06 19.77 16.59
CA LEU A 105 -51.01 18.50 15.84
C LEU A 105 -50.13 18.65 14.59
N ASP A 106 -50.31 19.73 13.82
CA ASP A 106 -49.52 20.03 12.62
C ASP A 106 -48.03 20.23 12.95
N ALA A 107 -47.71 20.90 14.06
CA ALA A 107 -46.34 21.03 14.56
C ALA A 107 -45.74 19.67 14.99
N LYS A 108 -46.53 18.79 15.61
CA LYS A 108 -46.11 17.42 15.97
C LYS A 108 -45.86 16.57 14.72
N ILE A 109 -46.65 16.78 13.66
CA ILE A 109 -46.47 16.11 12.35
C ILE A 109 -45.16 16.56 11.69
N GLU A 110 -44.93 17.87 11.60
CA GLU A 110 -43.71 18.41 10.99
C GLU A 110 -42.44 18.03 11.77
N ALA A 111 -42.51 17.98 13.11
CA ALA A 111 -41.41 17.49 13.94
C ALA A 111 -41.09 16.01 13.65
N GLU A 112 -42.12 15.14 13.53
CA GLU A 112 -41.94 13.73 13.18
C GLU A 112 -41.44 13.53 11.74
N LYS A 113 -41.91 14.33 10.76
CA LYS A 113 -41.37 14.32 9.39
C LYS A 113 -39.89 14.74 9.35
N THR A 114 -39.52 15.76 10.11
CA THR A 114 -38.11 16.22 10.23
C THR A 114 -37.23 15.16 10.89
N LYS A 115 -37.76 14.48 11.92
CA LYS A 115 -37.09 13.35 12.57
C LYS A 115 -36.91 12.17 11.62
N LEU A 116 -37.94 11.77 10.87
CA LEU A 116 -37.87 10.74 9.83
C LEU A 116 -36.83 11.06 8.75
N LYS A 117 -36.75 12.33 8.31
CA LYS A 117 -35.74 12.77 7.34
C LYS A 117 -34.32 12.64 7.91
N THR A 118 -34.14 12.98 9.18
CA THR A 118 -32.86 12.81 9.89
C THR A 118 -32.51 11.32 10.04
N GLU A 119 -33.47 10.47 10.44
CA GLU A 119 -33.31 9.01 10.53
C GLU A 119 -32.95 8.39 9.17
N ARG A 120 -33.58 8.83 8.06
CA ARG A 120 -33.23 8.39 6.69
C ARG A 120 -31.81 8.79 6.29
N THR A 121 -31.37 9.99 6.67
CA THR A 121 -30.01 10.46 6.39
C THR A 121 -28.97 9.65 7.19
N GLN A 122 -29.27 9.36 8.45
CA GLN A 122 -28.45 8.45 9.27
C GLN A 122 -28.44 7.03 8.69
N PHE A 123 -29.58 6.53 8.20
CA PHE A 123 -29.64 5.21 7.58
C PHE A 123 -28.81 5.13 6.30
N LYS A 124 -28.77 6.17 5.46
CA LYS A 124 -27.83 6.23 4.32
C LYS A 124 -26.37 6.06 4.75
N GLN A 125 -25.96 6.74 5.83
CA GLN A 125 -24.60 6.57 6.37
C GLN A 125 -24.38 5.15 6.91
N GLN A 126 -25.39 4.55 7.55
CA GLN A 126 -25.34 3.16 8.02
C GLN A 126 -25.25 2.17 6.86
N ARG A 127 -25.99 2.37 5.75
CA ARG A 127 -25.91 1.54 4.55
C ARG A 127 -24.48 1.51 4.00
N LEU A 128 -23.87 2.67 3.83
CA LEU A 128 -22.50 2.79 3.35
C LEU A 128 -21.48 2.13 4.30
N GLN A 129 -21.70 2.19 5.62
CA GLN A 129 -20.90 1.46 6.60
C GLN A 129 -21.10 -0.06 6.51
N GLN A 130 -22.34 -0.53 6.37
CA GLN A 130 -22.67 -1.95 6.21
C GLN A 130 -22.02 -2.51 4.93
N ILE A 131 -22.09 -1.79 3.82
CA ILE A 131 -21.44 -2.14 2.56
C ILE A 131 -19.93 -2.30 2.75
N LYS A 132 -19.26 -1.33 3.40
CA LYS A 132 -17.81 -1.38 3.66
C LYS A 132 -17.39 -2.51 4.61
N GLN A 133 -18.32 -3.10 5.36
CA GLN A 133 -18.07 -4.20 6.27
C GLN A 133 -18.40 -5.58 5.67
N LEU A 134 -18.98 -5.63 4.46
CA LEU A 134 -19.29 -6.89 3.78
C LEU A 134 -18.03 -7.73 3.58
N GLN A 135 -18.18 -9.03 3.80
CA GLN A 135 -17.16 -10.02 3.45
C GLN A 135 -17.75 -11.00 2.45
N PHE A 136 -16.92 -11.39 1.50
CA PHE A 136 -17.24 -12.32 0.44
C PHE A 136 -16.33 -13.54 0.53
N ASP A 137 -16.93 -14.71 0.51
CA ASP A 137 -16.25 -15.99 0.68
C ASP A 137 -16.58 -16.89 -0.51
N ARG A 138 -15.56 -17.21 -1.30
CA ARG A 138 -15.66 -18.10 -2.46
C ARG A 138 -14.85 -19.37 -2.25
N ARG A 139 -14.60 -19.77 -1.01
CA ARG A 139 -14.02 -21.08 -0.73
C ARG A 139 -14.96 -22.18 -1.25
N MET A 140 -14.36 -23.27 -1.71
CA MET A 140 -15.12 -24.41 -2.23
C MET A 140 -16.13 -24.94 -1.20
N SER A 141 -15.74 -25.02 0.08
CA SER A 141 -16.67 -25.42 1.15
C SER A 141 -17.86 -24.48 1.29
N SER A 142 -17.64 -23.16 1.31
CA SER A 142 -18.69 -22.15 1.40
C SER A 142 -19.63 -22.17 0.20
N ALA A 143 -19.08 -22.26 -1.02
CA ALA A 143 -19.87 -22.37 -2.24
C ALA A 143 -20.75 -23.63 -2.25
N LEU A 144 -20.19 -24.79 -1.85
CA LEU A 144 -20.96 -26.05 -1.75
C LEU A 144 -22.03 -25.98 -0.66
N GLN A 145 -21.74 -25.32 0.47
CA GLN A 145 -22.71 -25.13 1.54
C GLN A 145 -23.90 -24.29 1.07
N VAL A 146 -23.65 -23.13 0.47
CA VAL A 146 -24.70 -22.25 -0.08
C VAL A 146 -25.48 -22.93 -1.21
N TRP A 147 -24.79 -23.71 -2.06
CA TRP A 147 -25.46 -24.49 -3.11
C TRP A 147 -26.37 -25.60 -2.53
N SER A 148 -25.99 -26.18 -1.39
CA SER A 148 -26.76 -27.25 -0.72
C SER A 148 -27.93 -26.76 0.13
N THR A 149 -27.95 -25.48 0.50
CA THR A 149 -29.09 -24.89 1.22
C THR A 149 -30.27 -24.71 0.25
N PRO A 150 -31.47 -25.23 0.56
CA PRO A 150 -32.65 -25.01 -0.26
C PRO A 150 -32.95 -23.52 -0.35
N ASP A 151 -33.40 -23.03 -1.53
CA ASP A 151 -33.78 -21.63 -1.75
C ASP A 151 -34.58 -21.10 -0.55
N ALA A 152 -34.16 -19.95 0.00
CA ALA A 152 -34.82 -19.30 1.12
C ALA A 152 -36.33 -19.09 0.83
N ASP A 153 -36.70 -18.89 -0.44
CA ASP A 153 -38.09 -18.80 -0.89
C ASP A 153 -38.87 -20.11 -0.76
N LYS A 154 -38.23 -21.27 -0.96
CA LYS A 154 -38.86 -22.59 -0.74
C LYS A 154 -39.03 -22.85 0.75
N LEU A 155 -38.04 -22.51 1.56
CA LEU A 155 -38.09 -22.68 3.01
C LEU A 155 -39.05 -21.68 3.67
N ALA A 156 -39.13 -20.45 3.15
CA ALA A 156 -40.11 -19.44 3.54
C ALA A 156 -41.50 -19.84 3.08
N ALA A 157 -41.68 -20.36 1.86
CA ALA A 157 -42.96 -20.91 1.42
C ALA A 157 -43.39 -22.13 2.26
N GLU A 158 -42.47 -23.00 2.66
CA GLU A 158 -42.76 -24.12 3.58
C GLU A 158 -43.11 -23.63 4.98
N LYS A 159 -42.40 -22.63 5.52
CA LYS A 159 -42.70 -22.02 6.83
C LYS A 159 -43.98 -21.19 6.82
N GLU A 160 -44.27 -20.49 5.73
CA GLU A 160 -45.52 -19.75 5.52
C GLU A 160 -46.68 -20.75 5.36
N ALA A 161 -46.48 -21.84 4.64
CA ALA A 161 -47.45 -22.93 4.54
C ALA A 161 -47.66 -23.66 5.88
N GLU A 162 -46.61 -23.83 6.69
CA GLU A 162 -46.68 -24.41 8.03
C GLU A 162 -47.35 -23.44 9.02
N LYS A 163 -47.03 -22.15 8.96
CA LYS A 163 -47.70 -21.09 9.73
C LYS A 163 -49.17 -20.96 9.34
N GLN A 164 -49.50 -21.02 8.05
CA GLN A 164 -50.89 -21.06 7.57
C GLN A 164 -51.60 -22.36 8.00
N ARG A 165 -50.90 -23.50 8.06
CA ARG A 165 -51.44 -24.75 8.64
C ARG A 165 -51.73 -24.62 10.12
N LEU A 166 -50.79 -24.05 10.88
CA LEU A 166 -50.90 -23.84 12.33
C LEU A 166 -51.95 -22.78 12.67
N GLU A 167 -52.07 -21.71 11.87
CA GLU A 167 -53.12 -20.70 11.99
C GLU A 167 -54.49 -21.23 11.56
N ALA A 168 -54.57 -22.12 10.57
CA ALA A 168 -55.80 -22.83 10.22
C ALA A 168 -56.20 -23.82 11.32
N GLU A 169 -55.24 -24.50 11.95
CA GLU A 169 -55.47 -25.40 13.09
C GLU A 169 -55.85 -24.62 14.36
N ALA A 170 -55.27 -23.44 14.57
CA ALA A 170 -55.61 -22.52 15.66
C ALA A 170 -56.98 -21.86 15.44
N LYS A 171 -57.35 -21.47 14.21
CA LYS A 171 -58.70 -21.00 13.87
C LYS A 171 -59.74 -22.11 13.99
N ALA A 172 -59.41 -23.35 13.63
CA ALA A 172 -60.28 -24.50 13.84
C ALA A 172 -60.49 -24.81 15.34
N LYS A 173 -59.46 -24.56 16.19
CA LYS A 173 -59.57 -24.66 17.66
C LYS A 173 -60.25 -23.44 18.31
N ALA A 174 -60.12 -22.25 17.75
CA ALA A 174 -60.77 -21.02 18.22
C ALA A 174 -62.27 -20.95 17.84
N GLN A 175 -62.65 -21.46 16.66
CA GLN A 175 -64.06 -21.60 16.26
C GLN A 175 -64.82 -22.66 17.09
N ALA A 176 -64.11 -23.51 17.84
CA ALA A 176 -64.69 -24.42 18.82
C ALA A 176 -64.78 -23.82 20.25
N ALA A 177 -64.21 -22.63 20.50
CA ALA A 177 -64.01 -22.11 21.85
C ALA A 177 -64.64 -20.73 22.14
N GLU A 178 -65.16 -19.98 21.16
CA GLU A 178 -65.62 -18.62 21.45
C GLU A 178 -66.89 -18.23 20.68
N ALA A 179 -68.02 -18.68 21.22
CA ALA A 179 -69.27 -17.94 21.19
C ALA A 179 -69.43 -17.28 22.57
N ALA A 180 -68.74 -16.16 22.81
CA ALA A 180 -69.12 -15.17 23.81
C ALA A 180 -68.15 -13.98 23.80
N ASP A 181 -68.77 -12.81 23.61
CA ASP A 181 -68.49 -11.54 24.28
C ASP A 181 -67.52 -10.54 23.66
N ASP A 182 -67.97 -9.30 23.81
CA ASP A 182 -67.77 -8.09 23.02
C ASP A 182 -67.01 -7.03 23.86
N SER A 183 -66.52 -5.99 23.19
CA SER A 183 -66.09 -4.70 23.77
C SER A 183 -64.75 -4.72 24.55
N THR A 184 -63.79 -3.80 24.43
CA THR A 184 -63.77 -2.38 24.02
C THR A 184 -62.29 -1.97 23.92
N ALA A 185 -61.89 -1.21 22.91
CA ALA A 185 -60.57 -0.56 22.85
C ALA A 185 -60.70 0.95 23.11
N PRO A 186 -59.86 1.57 23.96
CA PRO A 186 -59.79 3.02 24.09
C PRO A 186 -58.94 3.60 22.96
N VAL A 187 -59.43 4.69 22.35
CA VAL A 187 -58.74 5.49 21.34
C VAL A 187 -57.46 6.05 21.96
N ALA A 188 -56.35 5.41 21.64
CA ALA A 188 -55.01 5.89 21.94
C ALA A 188 -54.68 7.04 20.98
N ASP A 189 -53.70 7.82 21.42
CA ASP A 189 -53.08 8.99 20.80
C ASP A 189 -52.51 8.63 19.40
N GLU A 190 -53.37 8.41 18.42
CA GLU A 190 -53.00 7.95 17.08
C GLU A 190 -52.32 9.10 16.32
N LEU A 191 -51.01 8.92 16.11
CA LEU A 191 -50.28 9.66 15.09
C LEU A 191 -51.05 9.56 13.77
N PRO A 192 -51.15 10.65 12.99
CA PRO A 192 -51.83 10.64 11.70
C PRO A 192 -51.36 9.48 10.82
N THR A 193 -52.30 8.85 10.10
CA THR A 193 -52.09 7.67 9.26
C THR A 193 -50.91 7.83 8.30
N GLU A 194 -50.65 9.05 7.82
CA GLU A 194 -49.52 9.41 6.96
C GLU A 194 -48.15 9.17 7.61
N ILE A 195 -47.96 9.47 8.91
CA ILE A 195 -46.68 9.24 9.61
C ILE A 195 -46.47 7.76 9.88
N VAL A 196 -47.54 7.04 10.21
CA VAL A 196 -47.50 5.58 10.40
C VAL A 196 -47.11 4.89 9.08
N GLN A 197 -47.64 5.35 7.95
CA GLN A 197 -47.24 4.90 6.61
C GLN A 197 -45.76 5.19 6.34
N LEU A 198 -45.30 6.44 6.52
CA LEU A 198 -43.89 6.79 6.28
C LEU A 198 -42.90 6.01 7.14
N ARG A 199 -43.25 5.70 8.41
CA ARG A 199 -42.44 4.85 9.29
C ARG A 199 -42.44 3.39 8.86
N THR A 200 -43.60 2.84 8.47
CA THR A 200 -43.68 1.45 7.99
C THR A 200 -42.94 1.25 6.66
N GLU A 201 -43.02 2.20 5.74
CA GLU A 201 -42.22 2.20 4.50
C GLU A 201 -40.71 2.25 4.80
N PHE A 202 -40.29 3.07 5.76
CA PHE A 202 -38.87 3.17 6.12
C PHE A 202 -38.34 1.88 6.78
N GLU A 203 -39.11 1.24 7.65
CA GLU A 203 -38.71 -0.06 8.22
C GLU A 203 -38.70 -1.18 7.16
N ALA A 204 -39.64 -1.14 6.20
CA ALA A 204 -39.61 -2.05 5.05
C ALA A 204 -38.38 -1.83 4.17
N GLU A 205 -37.97 -0.58 3.94
CA GLU A 205 -36.74 -0.23 3.20
C GLU A 205 -35.49 -0.80 3.89
N LYS A 206 -35.37 -0.66 5.21
CA LYS A 206 -34.25 -1.24 5.99
C LYS A 206 -34.18 -2.76 5.86
N LYS A 207 -35.33 -3.42 5.98
CA LYS A 207 -35.43 -4.87 5.88
C LYS A 207 -35.07 -5.35 4.46
N ALA A 208 -35.64 -4.72 3.43
CA ALA A 208 -35.34 -5.02 2.05
C ALA A 208 -33.85 -4.81 1.71
N PHE A 209 -33.23 -3.77 2.25
CA PHE A 209 -31.79 -3.55 2.10
C PHE A 209 -30.98 -4.69 2.73
N THR A 210 -31.31 -5.11 3.95
CA THR A 210 -30.60 -6.20 4.63
C THR A 210 -30.74 -7.53 3.87
N GLU A 211 -31.93 -7.84 3.35
CA GLU A 211 -32.17 -9.01 2.50
C GLU A 211 -31.39 -8.92 1.19
N SER A 212 -31.33 -7.75 0.56
CA SER A 212 -30.55 -7.53 -0.66
C SER A 212 -29.04 -7.73 -0.44
N LEU A 213 -28.51 -7.37 0.74
CA LEU A 213 -27.11 -7.61 1.09
C LEU A 213 -26.80 -9.11 1.23
N GLN A 214 -27.72 -9.88 1.82
CA GLN A 214 -27.58 -11.34 1.92
C GLN A 214 -27.62 -11.99 0.53
N ALA A 215 -28.60 -11.62 -0.29
CA ALA A 215 -28.71 -12.09 -1.67
C ALA A 215 -27.45 -11.74 -2.49
N PHE A 216 -26.89 -10.54 -2.27
CA PHE A 216 -25.64 -10.12 -2.88
C PHE A 216 -24.45 -11.01 -2.45
N GLN A 217 -24.30 -11.31 -1.16
CA GLN A 217 -23.24 -12.20 -0.66
C GLN A 217 -23.39 -13.63 -1.21
N GLU A 218 -24.62 -14.15 -1.30
CA GLU A 218 -24.90 -15.46 -1.88
C GLU A 218 -24.59 -15.50 -3.37
N ALA A 219 -25.01 -14.48 -4.13
CA ALA A 219 -24.72 -14.35 -5.56
C ALA A 219 -23.20 -14.32 -5.82
N VAL A 220 -22.44 -13.56 -5.02
CA VAL A 220 -20.97 -13.54 -5.09
C VAL A 220 -20.36 -14.88 -4.68
N THR A 221 -20.93 -15.60 -3.70
CA THR A 221 -20.42 -16.91 -3.27
C THR A 221 -20.62 -17.97 -4.37
N LEU A 222 -21.76 -17.94 -5.05
CA LEU A 222 -22.13 -18.90 -6.10
C LEU A 222 -21.61 -18.54 -7.51
N GLY A 223 -21.11 -17.32 -7.73
CA GLY A 223 -20.62 -16.86 -9.04
C GLY A 223 -21.73 -16.41 -9.99
N LYS A 224 -22.83 -15.91 -9.44
CA LYS A 224 -23.96 -15.38 -10.21
C LYS A 224 -23.74 -13.91 -10.56
N TRP A 225 -22.72 -13.64 -11.38
CA TRP A 225 -22.25 -12.27 -11.65
C TRP A 225 -23.29 -11.34 -12.30
N ALA A 226 -24.29 -11.88 -12.99
CA ALA A 226 -25.40 -11.08 -13.49
C ALA A 226 -26.27 -10.49 -12.36
N GLU A 227 -26.51 -11.27 -11.29
CA GLU A 227 -27.25 -10.81 -10.10
C GLU A 227 -26.41 -9.81 -9.30
N VAL A 228 -25.09 -10.06 -9.19
CA VAL A 228 -24.12 -9.14 -8.58
C VAL A 228 -24.14 -7.79 -9.29
N LYS A 229 -24.10 -7.78 -10.63
CA LYS A 229 -24.18 -6.56 -11.42
C LYS A 229 -25.50 -5.83 -11.20
N ALA A 230 -26.63 -6.54 -11.27
CA ALA A 230 -27.95 -5.94 -11.06
C ALA A 230 -28.09 -5.28 -9.67
N PHE A 231 -27.50 -5.89 -8.64
CA PHE A 231 -27.43 -5.28 -7.31
C PHE A 231 -26.58 -4.00 -7.31
N LEU A 232 -25.36 -4.04 -7.87
CA LEU A 232 -24.49 -2.87 -7.95
C LEU A 232 -25.13 -1.71 -8.72
N ASP A 233 -25.82 -2.00 -9.82
CA ASP A 233 -26.53 -1.02 -10.64
C ASP A 233 -27.76 -0.41 -9.92
N SER A 234 -28.25 -1.04 -8.85
CA SER A 234 -29.37 -0.55 -8.05
C SER A 234 -28.97 0.47 -6.96
N LEU A 235 -27.66 0.58 -6.69
CA LEU A 235 -27.12 1.46 -5.64
C LEU A 235 -26.90 2.88 -6.15
N GLU A 236 -26.82 3.83 -5.22
CA GLU A 236 -26.33 5.19 -5.51
C GLU A 236 -24.83 5.15 -5.83
N GLN A 237 -24.31 6.08 -6.63
CA GLN A 237 -22.93 6.02 -7.14
C GLN A 237 -21.86 5.85 -6.04
N GLU A 238 -21.99 6.60 -4.93
CA GLU A 238 -21.07 6.47 -3.79
C GLU A 238 -21.12 5.08 -3.12
N GLU A 239 -22.32 4.49 -3.04
CA GLU A 239 -22.53 3.15 -2.48
C GLU A 239 -22.04 2.06 -3.44
N GLN A 240 -22.24 2.25 -4.75
CA GLN A 240 -21.77 1.37 -5.81
C GLN A 240 -20.23 1.28 -5.80
N ASP A 241 -19.54 2.43 -5.77
CA ASP A 241 -18.09 2.49 -5.71
C ASP A 241 -17.55 1.85 -4.43
N ALA A 242 -18.20 2.10 -3.28
CA ALA A 242 -17.86 1.47 -2.01
C ALA A 242 -18.06 -0.06 -2.05
N ALA A 243 -19.17 -0.52 -2.64
CA ALA A 243 -19.49 -1.94 -2.76
C ALA A 243 -18.52 -2.66 -3.70
N LEU A 244 -18.18 -2.09 -4.85
CA LEU A 244 -17.21 -2.64 -5.79
C LEU A 244 -15.82 -2.71 -5.16
N ASN A 245 -15.37 -1.64 -4.52
CA ASN A 245 -14.08 -1.61 -3.84
C ASN A 245 -14.00 -2.64 -2.72
N GLN A 246 -15.06 -2.79 -1.92
CA GLN A 246 -15.11 -3.79 -0.86
C GLN A 246 -15.16 -5.22 -1.43
N LEU A 247 -15.93 -5.45 -2.50
CA LEU A 247 -16.00 -6.72 -3.22
C LEU A 247 -14.61 -7.17 -3.68
N LEU A 248 -13.92 -6.33 -4.46
CA LEU A 248 -12.57 -6.63 -4.95
C LEU A 248 -11.56 -6.79 -3.81
N THR A 249 -11.68 -5.99 -2.75
CA THR A 249 -10.81 -6.08 -1.57
C THR A 249 -10.95 -7.41 -0.85
N SER A 250 -12.18 -7.80 -0.53
CA SER A 250 -12.48 -9.05 0.17
C SER A 250 -12.11 -10.27 -0.67
N LEU A 251 -12.42 -10.24 -1.98
CA LEU A 251 -12.12 -11.36 -2.88
C LEU A 251 -10.62 -11.54 -3.09
N ALA A 252 -9.86 -10.45 -3.24
CA ALA A 252 -8.41 -10.50 -3.38
C ALA A 252 -7.72 -10.98 -2.09
N ALA A 253 -8.16 -10.52 -0.92
CA ALA A 253 -7.56 -10.89 0.36
C ALA A 253 -7.87 -12.33 0.81
N GLY A 254 -9.02 -12.87 0.41
CA GLY A 254 -9.56 -14.11 0.95
C GLY A 254 -10.25 -13.90 2.32
N PRO A 255 -11.06 -14.86 2.79
CA PRO A 255 -11.79 -14.69 4.04
C PRO A 255 -10.83 -14.53 5.22
N ALA A 256 -11.08 -13.53 6.07
CA ALA A 256 -10.38 -13.37 7.33
C ALA A 256 -10.60 -14.64 8.19
N GLY A 257 -9.62 -15.03 9.01
CA GLY A 257 -9.83 -16.14 9.96
C GLY A 257 -11.03 -15.84 10.86
N PRO A 258 -11.72 -16.85 11.42
CA PRO A 258 -12.97 -16.65 12.16
C PRO A 258 -12.88 -15.45 13.12
N GLN A 259 -13.78 -14.47 12.96
CA GLN A 259 -13.86 -13.31 13.86
C GLN A 259 -13.92 -13.80 15.31
N MET A 260 -13.11 -13.18 16.17
CA MET A 260 -13.17 -13.48 17.60
C MET A 260 -14.55 -13.10 18.14
N PRO A 261 -15.09 -13.86 19.11
CA PRO A 261 -16.14 -13.37 19.98
C PRO A 261 -15.79 -11.96 20.48
N THR A 262 -16.76 -11.05 20.49
CA THR A 262 -16.59 -9.70 21.06
C THR A 262 -16.11 -9.79 22.51
N ALA A 263 -15.44 -8.74 23.00
CA ALA A 263 -14.80 -8.73 24.33
C ALA A 263 -15.76 -9.12 25.49
N ASP A 264 -17.07 -8.97 25.31
CA ASP A 264 -18.09 -9.42 26.28
C ASP A 264 -18.23 -10.94 26.41
N GLN A 265 -17.69 -11.72 25.47
CA GLN A 265 -17.85 -13.18 25.41
C GLN A 265 -16.61 -13.97 25.84
N MET A 266 -15.52 -13.31 26.26
CA MET A 266 -14.30 -13.99 26.73
C MET A 266 -13.94 -13.57 28.17
N PRO A 267 -14.01 -14.48 29.15
CA PRO A 267 -13.54 -14.19 30.50
C PRO A 267 -12.01 -14.10 30.53
N LEU A 268 -11.49 -12.99 31.08
CA LEU A 268 -10.10 -12.73 31.52
C LEU A 268 -8.99 -13.52 30.77
N VAL A 269 -8.83 -13.29 29.47
CA VAL A 269 -7.59 -13.66 28.78
C VAL A 269 -6.64 -12.48 28.86
N ASP A 270 -5.44 -12.71 29.39
CA ASP A 270 -4.36 -11.72 29.45
C ASP A 270 -4.16 -11.10 28.04
N PRO A 271 -4.16 -9.76 27.90
CA PRO A 271 -3.96 -9.07 26.63
C PRO A 271 -2.71 -9.53 25.86
N ALA A 272 -1.64 -9.92 26.56
CA ALA A 272 -0.42 -10.43 25.95
C ALA A 272 -0.60 -11.83 25.34
N ILE A 273 -1.38 -12.69 26.01
CA ILE A 273 -1.71 -14.04 25.53
C ILE A 273 -2.65 -13.96 24.34
N LEU A 274 -3.60 -13.02 24.36
CA LEU A 274 -4.49 -12.74 23.24
C LEU A 274 -3.71 -12.22 22.02
N ALA A 275 -2.78 -11.30 22.21
CA ALA A 275 -1.92 -10.79 21.14
C ALA A 275 -1.00 -11.88 20.55
N ALA A 276 -0.42 -12.74 21.40
CA ALA A 276 0.39 -13.88 20.95
C ALA A 276 -0.44 -14.93 20.21
N ALA A 277 -1.67 -15.21 20.66
CA ALA A 277 -2.60 -16.12 19.99
C ALA A 277 -3.08 -15.56 18.64
N MET A 278 -3.28 -14.24 18.53
CA MET A 278 -3.57 -13.57 17.26
C MET A 278 -2.39 -13.62 16.29
N ALA A 279 -1.16 -13.40 16.77
CA ALA A 279 0.07 -13.50 15.96
C ALA A 279 0.34 -14.94 15.48
N ALA A 280 0.01 -15.95 16.29
CA ALA A 280 0.15 -17.36 15.94
C ALA A 280 -0.93 -17.87 14.96
N ARG A 281 -2.01 -17.11 14.74
CA ARG A 281 -3.20 -17.53 13.95
C ARG A 281 -2.94 -17.71 12.43
N GLY A 282 -1.73 -17.35 11.96
CA GLY A 282 -1.29 -17.52 10.57
C GLY A 282 -0.09 -18.46 10.36
N GLN A 283 0.50 -19.01 11.43
CA GLN A 283 1.77 -19.77 11.35
C GLN A 283 1.68 -21.22 11.86
N GLY A 284 0.46 -21.75 12.00
CA GLY A 284 0.27 -23.16 12.32
C GLY A 284 0.56 -24.06 11.11
N PRO A 285 0.96 -25.35 11.30
CA PRO A 285 1.15 -26.32 10.21
C PRO A 285 -0.09 -26.54 9.31
N GLY A 286 -1.27 -26.12 9.77
CA GLY A 286 -2.53 -26.11 9.03
C GLY A 286 -2.77 -24.89 8.12
N ALA A 287 -1.99 -23.80 8.27
CA ALA A 287 -2.18 -22.58 7.48
C ALA A 287 -1.96 -22.81 5.98
N ARG A 288 -1.05 -23.71 5.61
CA ARG A 288 -0.82 -24.14 4.22
C ARG A 288 -1.96 -24.96 3.61
N PHE A 289 -2.83 -25.53 4.43
CA PHE A 289 -4.01 -26.28 4.00
C PHE A 289 -5.29 -25.44 4.12
N ARG A 290 -5.16 -24.15 4.42
CA ARG A 290 -6.30 -23.25 4.51
C ARG A 290 -6.89 -23.06 3.12
N GLU A 291 -8.17 -23.37 2.99
CA GLU A 291 -8.92 -23.11 1.77
C GLU A 291 -8.87 -21.62 1.43
N THR A 292 -8.59 -21.34 0.16
CA THR A 292 -8.59 -20.00 -0.45
C THR A 292 -9.82 -19.84 -1.34
N ASN A 293 -10.10 -18.60 -1.75
CA ASN A 293 -11.17 -18.35 -2.70
C ASN A 293 -10.84 -19.02 -4.04
N PHE A 294 -11.86 -19.65 -4.63
CA PHE A 294 -11.77 -20.24 -5.95
C PHE A 294 -12.44 -19.35 -7.01
N PHE A 295 -11.77 -19.19 -8.16
CA PHE A 295 -12.24 -18.40 -9.28
C PHE A 295 -12.00 -19.15 -10.59
N ALA A 296 -13.08 -19.46 -11.30
CA ALA A 296 -13.03 -19.94 -12.67
C ALA A 296 -12.78 -18.77 -13.65
N LEU A 297 -12.37 -19.07 -14.88
CA LEU A 297 -12.19 -18.03 -15.92
C LEU A 297 -13.47 -17.24 -16.19
N GLY A 298 -14.63 -17.90 -16.18
CA GLY A 298 -15.92 -17.23 -16.31
C GLY A 298 -16.25 -16.28 -15.14
N ASP A 299 -15.66 -16.50 -13.96
CA ASP A 299 -15.81 -15.59 -12.84
C ASP A 299 -15.06 -14.27 -13.05
N ILE A 300 -13.89 -14.35 -13.69
CA ILE A 300 -13.10 -13.17 -14.05
C ILE A 300 -13.88 -12.31 -15.05
N GLU A 301 -14.48 -12.92 -16.07
CA GLU A 301 -15.35 -12.21 -17.02
C GLU A 301 -16.55 -11.56 -16.31
N GLY A 302 -17.21 -12.33 -15.43
CA GLY A 302 -18.34 -11.83 -14.67
C GLY A 302 -17.99 -10.61 -13.82
N LEU A 303 -16.86 -10.66 -13.11
CA LEU A 303 -16.33 -9.54 -12.32
C LEU A 303 -16.01 -8.33 -13.17
N LEU A 304 -15.36 -8.52 -14.32
CA LEU A 304 -15.02 -7.42 -15.22
C LEU A 304 -16.29 -6.74 -15.79
N ARG A 305 -17.36 -7.50 -16.06
CA ARG A 305 -18.67 -6.92 -16.47
C ARG A 305 -19.38 -6.13 -15.37
N CYS A 306 -19.03 -6.36 -14.10
CA CYS A 306 -19.54 -5.60 -12.95
C CYS A 306 -18.74 -4.32 -12.72
N CYS A 307 -17.57 -4.19 -13.33
CA CYS A 307 -16.70 -3.03 -13.17
C CYS A 307 -17.10 -1.91 -14.14
N PRO A 308 -16.88 -0.63 -13.77
CA PRO A 308 -16.96 0.47 -14.73
C PRO A 308 -15.85 0.33 -15.79
N ASN A 309 -16.05 0.95 -16.96
CA ASN A 309 -15.07 0.89 -18.05
C ASN A 309 -13.73 1.56 -17.72
N ASN A 310 -13.70 2.46 -16.73
CA ASN A 310 -12.47 3.09 -16.25
C ASN A 310 -12.18 2.63 -14.83
N LEU A 311 -11.27 1.67 -14.71
CA LEU A 311 -10.85 1.10 -13.43
C LEU A 311 -9.68 1.88 -12.84
N GLU A 312 -9.75 2.14 -11.54
CA GLU A 312 -8.61 2.69 -10.80
C GLU A 312 -7.47 1.67 -10.68
N ASP A 313 -6.23 2.12 -10.59
CA ASP A 313 -5.06 1.23 -10.48
C ASP A 313 -5.14 0.29 -9.29
N ALA A 314 -5.71 0.74 -8.16
CA ALA A 314 -5.93 -0.11 -7.00
C ALA A 314 -6.90 -1.27 -7.31
N GLN A 315 -7.92 -1.02 -8.13
CA GLN A 315 -8.89 -2.04 -8.56
C GLN A 315 -8.25 -3.00 -9.56
N VAL A 316 -7.47 -2.49 -10.52
CA VAL A 316 -6.68 -3.31 -11.46
C VAL A 316 -5.73 -4.24 -10.72
N MET A 317 -5.04 -3.76 -9.69
CA MET A 317 -4.15 -4.58 -8.87
C MET A 317 -4.90 -5.69 -8.12
N ARG A 318 -6.09 -5.40 -7.57
CA ARG A 318 -6.93 -6.40 -6.90
C ARG A 318 -7.45 -7.46 -7.88
N LEU A 319 -7.90 -7.03 -9.07
CA LEU A 319 -8.31 -7.93 -10.14
C LEU A 319 -7.15 -8.79 -10.62
N GLY A 320 -5.96 -8.23 -10.80
CA GLY A 320 -4.74 -9.00 -11.09
C GLY A 320 -4.43 -10.05 -10.03
N GLN A 321 -4.62 -9.73 -8.74
CA GLN A 321 -4.48 -10.72 -7.66
C GLN A 321 -5.55 -11.83 -7.73
N ILE A 322 -6.78 -11.53 -8.13
CA ILE A 322 -7.85 -12.52 -8.36
C ILE A 322 -7.51 -13.42 -9.56
N ILE A 323 -7.04 -12.83 -10.68
CA ILE A 323 -6.56 -13.58 -11.85
C ILE A 323 -5.42 -14.52 -11.46
N ARG A 324 -4.45 -14.03 -10.68
CA ARG A 324 -3.34 -14.85 -10.18
C ARG A 324 -3.82 -16.00 -9.29
N GLN A 325 -4.84 -15.80 -8.46
CA GLN A 325 -5.45 -16.87 -7.68
C GLN A 325 -6.08 -17.94 -8.58
N SER A 326 -6.79 -17.53 -9.64
CA SER A 326 -7.36 -18.46 -10.64
C SER A 326 -6.27 -19.28 -11.33
N ILE A 327 -5.19 -18.65 -11.78
CA ILE A 327 -4.06 -19.34 -12.41
C ILE A 327 -3.41 -20.34 -11.45
N ASN A 328 -3.17 -19.92 -10.19
CA ASN A 328 -2.61 -20.79 -9.16
C ASN A 328 -3.54 -21.98 -8.81
N ALA A 329 -4.85 -21.84 -9.02
CA ALA A 329 -5.81 -22.92 -8.87
C ALA A 329 -5.79 -23.93 -10.04
N GLY A 330 -5.02 -23.66 -11.10
CA GLY A 330 -4.80 -24.56 -12.23
C GLY A 330 -5.46 -24.12 -13.55
N HIS A 331 -6.00 -22.91 -13.63
CA HIS A 331 -6.54 -22.38 -14.88
C HIS A 331 -5.43 -21.95 -15.84
N ASP A 332 -5.63 -22.23 -17.13
CA ASP A 332 -4.68 -21.92 -18.20
C ASP A 332 -4.70 -20.42 -18.56
N VAL A 333 -3.49 -19.83 -18.64
CA VAL A 333 -3.29 -18.41 -18.97
C VAL A 333 -3.58 -18.14 -20.44
N GLU A 334 -3.25 -19.06 -21.35
CA GLU A 334 -3.48 -18.87 -22.79
C GLU A 334 -4.97 -18.75 -23.12
N SER A 335 -5.80 -19.52 -22.42
CA SER A 335 -7.26 -19.43 -22.50
C SER A 335 -7.79 -18.06 -22.09
N LEU A 336 -7.22 -17.45 -21.04
CA LEU A 336 -7.56 -16.09 -20.62
C LEU A 336 -7.10 -15.04 -21.65
N VAL A 337 -5.87 -15.18 -22.16
CA VAL A 337 -5.31 -14.29 -23.18
C VAL A 337 -6.15 -14.32 -24.45
N ARG A 338 -6.51 -15.51 -24.95
CA ARG A 338 -7.41 -15.65 -26.11
C ARG A 338 -8.74 -14.94 -25.88
N ARG A 339 -9.27 -15.02 -24.65
CA ARG A 339 -10.53 -14.35 -24.31
C ARG A 339 -10.40 -12.83 -24.35
N PHE A 340 -9.30 -12.28 -23.83
CA PHE A 340 -9.01 -10.85 -23.96
C PHE A 340 -8.79 -10.44 -25.43
N GLU A 341 -8.16 -11.27 -26.26
CA GLU A 341 -8.04 -11.00 -27.70
C GLU A 341 -9.40 -11.00 -28.40
N GLU A 342 -10.29 -11.94 -28.07
CA GLU A 342 -11.65 -11.97 -28.60
C GLU A 342 -12.43 -10.70 -28.23
N GLU A 343 -12.39 -10.29 -26.96
CA GLU A 343 -13.11 -9.09 -26.47
C GLU A 343 -12.53 -7.79 -27.04
N THR A 344 -11.21 -7.66 -27.13
CA THR A 344 -10.56 -6.45 -27.66
C THR A 344 -10.68 -6.29 -29.18
N ASN A 345 -11.02 -7.37 -29.90
CA ASN A 345 -11.27 -7.35 -31.35
C ASN A 345 -12.75 -7.17 -31.71
N GLN A 346 -13.66 -7.03 -30.73
CA GLN A 346 -15.07 -6.77 -31.02
C GLN A 346 -15.27 -5.42 -31.71
N PRO A 347 -16.29 -5.28 -32.59
CA PRO A 347 -16.62 -4.00 -33.21
C PRO A 347 -16.93 -2.95 -32.15
N SER A 348 -16.47 -1.70 -32.36
CA SER A 348 -16.58 -0.57 -31.42
C SER A 348 -18.01 -0.18 -31.02
N ASP A 349 -19.03 -0.75 -31.67
CA ASP A 349 -20.46 -0.57 -31.37
C ASP A 349 -20.93 -1.46 -30.20
N THR A 350 -20.13 -2.48 -29.87
CA THR A 350 -20.29 -3.35 -28.70
C THR A 350 -19.32 -2.83 -27.66
N SER A 351 -19.79 -2.12 -26.62
CA SER A 351 -18.94 -1.63 -25.52
C SER A 351 -18.13 -2.81 -24.96
N PRO A 352 -16.83 -2.95 -25.29
CA PRO A 352 -16.09 -4.15 -24.94
C PRO A 352 -15.85 -4.16 -23.44
N MET A 353 -15.86 -5.36 -22.85
CA MET A 353 -15.63 -5.53 -21.41
C MET A 353 -14.23 -5.04 -20.99
N VAL A 354 -13.26 -5.19 -21.90
CA VAL A 354 -11.84 -4.88 -21.67
C VAL A 354 -11.29 -4.27 -22.95
N ASP A 355 -10.61 -3.12 -22.82
CA ASP A 355 -9.80 -2.57 -23.90
C ASP A 355 -8.38 -3.14 -23.88
N LYS A 356 -7.60 -2.91 -24.94
CA LYS A 356 -6.24 -3.45 -25.04
C LYS A 356 -5.37 -3.00 -23.86
N ARG A 357 -5.54 -1.77 -23.41
CA ARG A 357 -4.76 -1.21 -22.30
C ARG A 357 -5.06 -1.92 -20.98
N LEU A 358 -6.33 -2.05 -20.62
CA LEU A 358 -6.75 -2.73 -19.41
C LEU A 358 -6.34 -4.21 -19.44
N ALA A 359 -6.45 -4.90 -20.59
CA ALA A 359 -5.95 -6.26 -20.74
C ALA A 359 -4.45 -6.36 -20.41
N ALA A 360 -3.63 -5.46 -20.95
CA ALA A 360 -2.20 -5.41 -20.63
C ALA A 360 -1.98 -5.15 -19.13
N LYS A 361 -2.65 -4.14 -18.54
CA LYS A 361 -2.51 -3.80 -17.11
C LYS A 361 -2.90 -4.97 -16.20
N LEU A 362 -3.97 -5.70 -16.52
CA LEU A 362 -4.41 -6.89 -15.77
C LEU A 362 -3.39 -8.02 -15.85
N LEU A 363 -2.78 -8.27 -17.01
CA LEU A 363 -1.73 -9.27 -17.17
C LEU A 363 -0.47 -8.89 -16.39
N PHE A 364 -0.07 -7.61 -16.39
CA PHE A 364 1.01 -7.12 -15.52
C PHE A 364 0.69 -7.31 -14.04
N ALA A 365 -0.51 -6.92 -13.60
CA ALA A 365 -0.96 -7.05 -12.22
C ALA A 365 -1.05 -8.52 -11.76
N ALA A 366 -1.36 -9.43 -12.67
CA ALA A 366 -1.38 -10.88 -12.43
C ALA A 366 0.01 -11.53 -12.41
N GLY A 367 1.08 -10.80 -12.77
CA GLY A 367 2.43 -11.33 -12.90
C GLY A 367 2.66 -12.16 -14.17
N GLN A 368 1.83 -11.95 -15.20
CA GLN A 368 1.86 -12.63 -16.49
C GLN A 368 2.29 -11.68 -17.62
N SER A 369 3.24 -10.78 -17.35
CA SER A 369 3.66 -9.73 -18.29
C SER A 369 4.13 -10.26 -19.64
N GLN A 370 4.67 -11.49 -19.70
CA GLN A 370 5.09 -12.10 -20.97
C GLN A 370 3.96 -12.26 -22.00
N HIS A 371 2.70 -12.32 -21.56
CA HIS A 371 1.54 -12.45 -22.44
C HIS A 371 0.92 -11.10 -22.81
N ALA A 372 1.43 -9.98 -22.28
CA ALA A 372 0.85 -8.66 -22.54
C ALA A 372 1.16 -8.12 -23.95
N GLY A 373 2.13 -8.70 -24.66
CA GLY A 373 2.68 -8.15 -25.90
C GLY A 373 1.66 -7.87 -27.02
N SER A 374 0.66 -8.74 -27.22
CA SER A 374 -0.37 -8.54 -28.26
C SER A 374 -1.33 -7.39 -27.98
N PHE A 375 -1.38 -6.91 -26.73
CA PHE A 375 -2.25 -5.82 -26.28
C PHE A 375 -1.53 -4.47 -26.20
N LEU A 376 -0.20 -4.45 -26.32
CA LEU A 376 0.57 -3.21 -26.25
C LEU A 376 0.59 -2.49 -27.60
N PRO A 377 0.59 -1.14 -27.61
CA PRO A 377 0.80 -0.38 -28.84
C PRO A 377 2.22 -0.64 -29.37
N THR A 378 2.48 -0.35 -30.63
CA THR A 378 3.88 -0.28 -31.10
C THR A 378 4.54 1.00 -30.59
N ALA A 379 5.88 1.02 -30.50
CA ALA A 379 6.62 2.21 -30.06
C ALA A 379 6.30 3.44 -30.93
N ASP A 380 6.23 3.26 -32.25
CA ASP A 380 5.92 4.34 -33.20
C ASP A 380 4.50 4.88 -33.00
N GLU A 381 3.51 4.00 -32.79
CA GLU A 381 2.12 4.40 -32.53
C GLU A 381 2.01 5.17 -31.21
N ALA A 382 2.65 4.68 -30.15
CA ALA A 382 2.59 5.31 -28.83
C ALA A 382 3.30 6.66 -28.80
N VAL A 383 4.42 6.81 -29.51
CA VAL A 383 5.08 8.10 -29.71
C VAL A 383 4.19 9.06 -30.51
N ALA A 384 3.56 8.58 -31.58
CA ALA A 384 2.69 9.40 -32.43
C ALA A 384 1.43 9.90 -31.70
N SER A 385 0.86 9.08 -30.81
CA SER A 385 -0.30 9.43 -30.00
C SER A 385 0.04 10.13 -28.68
N ASN A 386 1.32 10.34 -28.38
CA ASN A 386 1.82 10.84 -27.09
C ASN A 386 1.32 10.00 -25.89
N ASP A 387 1.20 8.68 -26.09
CA ASP A 387 0.74 7.72 -25.10
C ASP A 387 1.85 7.31 -24.13
N ARG A 388 2.02 8.10 -23.08
CA ARG A 388 3.10 7.92 -22.08
C ARG A 388 2.92 6.64 -21.25
N GLU A 389 1.70 6.31 -20.88
CA GLU A 389 1.38 5.06 -20.16
C GLU A 389 1.67 3.84 -21.05
N GLY A 390 1.25 3.87 -22.32
CA GLY A 390 1.55 2.81 -23.28
C GLY A 390 3.06 2.59 -23.47
N LEU A 391 3.84 3.67 -23.55
CA LEU A 391 5.31 3.61 -23.61
C LEU A 391 5.91 3.03 -22.31
N ASN A 392 5.36 3.35 -21.14
CA ASN A 392 5.81 2.77 -19.88
C ASN A 392 5.51 1.27 -19.80
N LEU A 393 4.32 0.84 -20.23
CA LEU A 393 3.97 -0.58 -20.31
C LEU A 393 4.87 -1.34 -21.31
N LEU A 394 5.19 -0.73 -22.45
CA LEU A 394 6.18 -1.28 -23.40
C LEU A 394 7.56 -1.42 -22.79
N ALA A 395 8.04 -0.41 -22.07
CA ALA A 395 9.33 -0.46 -21.39
C ALA A 395 9.39 -1.57 -20.34
N ARG A 396 8.31 -1.76 -19.57
CA ARG A 396 8.18 -2.87 -18.61
C ARG A 396 8.20 -4.22 -19.32
N TYR A 397 7.42 -4.37 -20.38
CA TYR A 397 7.36 -5.61 -21.16
C TYR A 397 8.73 -6.01 -21.71
N ALA A 398 9.41 -5.08 -22.38
CA ALA A 398 10.73 -5.33 -22.96
C ALA A 398 11.77 -5.66 -21.88
N TYR A 399 11.71 -5.00 -20.72
CA TYR A 399 12.60 -5.29 -19.60
C TYR A 399 12.34 -6.66 -18.96
N ASP A 400 11.08 -7.02 -18.75
CA ASP A 400 10.71 -8.35 -18.24
C ASP A 400 11.12 -9.46 -19.23
N ALA A 401 10.97 -9.21 -20.53
CA ALA A 401 11.43 -10.12 -21.58
C ALA A 401 12.97 -10.25 -21.57
N TYR A 402 13.70 -9.15 -21.36
CA TYR A 402 15.15 -9.18 -21.18
C TYR A 402 15.57 -10.04 -19.98
N GLN A 403 14.88 -9.94 -18.84
CA GLN A 403 15.21 -10.76 -17.66
C GLN A 403 15.07 -12.27 -17.91
N LYS A 404 14.21 -12.67 -18.85
CA LYS A 404 13.99 -14.08 -19.22
C LYS A 404 14.92 -14.57 -20.32
N GLU A 405 15.10 -13.76 -21.36
CA GLU A 405 15.82 -14.18 -22.57
C GLU A 405 17.28 -13.72 -22.61
N ASN A 406 17.64 -12.74 -21.79
CA ASN A 406 18.97 -12.12 -21.68
C ASN A 406 19.49 -11.58 -23.03
N LYS A 407 18.59 -11.10 -23.89
CA LYS A 407 18.89 -10.51 -25.21
C LYS A 407 19.08 -9.01 -25.10
N LYS A 408 20.26 -8.51 -25.48
CA LYS A 408 20.61 -7.08 -25.36
C LYS A 408 19.69 -6.18 -26.19
N GLU A 409 19.12 -6.67 -27.28
CA GLU A 409 18.17 -5.93 -28.11
C GLU A 409 16.91 -5.53 -27.31
N LEU A 410 16.42 -6.42 -26.44
CA LEU A 410 15.27 -6.14 -25.57
C LEU A 410 15.59 -5.06 -24.53
N LEU A 411 16.82 -5.04 -24.04
CA LEU A 411 17.29 -4.00 -23.12
C LEU A 411 17.36 -2.63 -23.79
N VAL A 412 17.81 -2.58 -25.05
CA VAL A 412 17.80 -1.35 -25.87
C VAL A 412 16.36 -0.89 -26.14
N GLN A 413 15.44 -1.81 -26.45
CA GLN A 413 14.02 -1.47 -26.63
C GLN A 413 13.40 -0.89 -25.35
N ALA A 414 13.68 -1.51 -24.20
CA ALA A 414 13.23 -0.99 -22.90
C ALA A 414 13.79 0.41 -22.62
N TRP A 415 15.05 0.64 -22.97
CA TRP A 415 15.71 1.94 -22.86
C TRP A 415 15.08 2.99 -23.76
N GLU A 416 14.89 2.69 -25.05
CA GLU A 416 14.30 3.61 -26.03
C GLU A 416 12.86 4.00 -25.64
N ALA A 417 12.04 3.02 -25.24
CA ALA A 417 10.69 3.28 -24.73
C ALA A 417 10.72 4.18 -23.48
N THR A 418 11.65 3.94 -22.55
CA THR A 418 11.83 4.78 -21.36
C THR A 418 12.24 6.21 -21.73
N GLN A 419 13.16 6.39 -22.68
CA GLN A 419 13.56 7.71 -23.16
C GLN A 419 12.41 8.43 -23.87
N ALA A 420 11.55 7.70 -24.59
CA ALA A 420 10.36 8.26 -25.22
C ALA A 420 9.35 8.76 -24.17
N VAL A 421 9.17 8.07 -23.04
CA VAL A 421 8.36 8.59 -21.92
C VAL A 421 8.94 9.90 -21.36
N LEU A 422 10.27 10.03 -21.32
CA LEU A 422 10.98 11.22 -20.82
C LEU A 422 11.22 12.30 -21.89
N ALA A 423 10.67 12.14 -23.10
CA ALA A 423 10.74 13.14 -24.15
C ALA A 423 10.01 14.42 -23.73
N ALA A 424 10.37 15.55 -24.34
CA ALA A 424 9.73 16.83 -24.04
C ALA A 424 8.20 16.75 -24.26
N GLY A 425 7.44 17.42 -23.39
CA GLY A 425 5.99 17.40 -23.39
C GLY A 425 5.43 17.38 -21.98
N GLU A 426 4.10 17.51 -21.88
CA GLU A 426 3.38 17.27 -20.65
C GLU A 426 3.28 15.76 -20.42
N VAL A 427 3.69 15.33 -19.23
CA VAL A 427 3.69 13.93 -18.80
C VAL A 427 3.13 13.89 -17.41
N ASP A 428 2.22 12.97 -17.17
CA ASP A 428 1.70 12.71 -15.84
C ASP A 428 2.85 12.43 -14.85
N PRO A 429 2.84 13.00 -13.63
CA PRO A 429 3.90 12.82 -12.66
C PRO A 429 4.19 11.36 -12.31
N GLU A 430 3.18 10.49 -12.26
CA GLU A 430 3.35 9.07 -11.94
C GLU A 430 4.11 8.35 -13.06
N GLU A 431 3.68 8.56 -14.30
CA GLU A 431 4.33 8.01 -15.50
C GLU A 431 5.79 8.50 -15.62
N LYS A 432 6.02 9.78 -15.37
CA LYS A 432 7.36 10.38 -15.38
C LYS A 432 8.24 9.80 -14.27
N ASN A 433 7.72 9.66 -13.05
CA ASN A 433 8.45 9.13 -11.91
C ASN A 433 8.85 7.67 -12.11
N GLU A 434 7.95 6.85 -12.68
CA GLU A 434 8.25 5.47 -13.04
C GLU A 434 9.37 5.40 -14.09
N ALA A 435 9.28 6.22 -15.14
CA ALA A 435 10.29 6.28 -16.19
C ALA A 435 11.66 6.77 -15.69
N LEU A 436 11.71 7.75 -14.78
CA LEU A 436 12.97 8.22 -14.17
C LEU A 436 13.66 7.11 -13.36
N LYS A 437 12.91 6.39 -12.51
CA LYS A 437 13.44 5.25 -11.75
C LYS A 437 13.99 4.17 -12.68
N ARG A 438 13.23 3.83 -13.73
CA ARG A 438 13.66 2.84 -14.72
C ARG A 438 14.88 3.30 -15.51
N ALA A 439 14.97 4.58 -15.87
CA ALA A 439 16.12 5.11 -16.59
C ALA A 439 17.41 4.94 -15.76
N VAL A 440 17.38 5.25 -14.47
CA VAL A 440 18.55 5.01 -13.58
C VAL A 440 18.85 3.51 -13.44
N GLU A 441 17.84 2.65 -13.40
CA GLU A 441 18.04 1.19 -13.35
C GLU A 441 18.67 0.62 -14.62
N LEU A 442 18.29 1.15 -15.78
CA LEU A 442 18.72 0.67 -17.09
C LEU A 442 20.05 1.27 -17.53
N ALA A 443 20.37 2.51 -17.15
CA ALA A 443 21.57 3.22 -17.55
C ALA A 443 22.87 2.40 -17.40
N PRO A 444 23.18 1.78 -16.24
CA PRO A 444 24.41 0.99 -16.10
C PRO A 444 24.39 -0.36 -16.84
N LYS A 445 23.23 -0.78 -17.38
CA LYS A 445 23.05 -2.09 -18.04
C LYS A 445 23.07 -1.99 -19.56
N VAL A 446 22.59 -0.88 -20.10
CA VAL A 446 22.63 -0.56 -21.54
C VAL A 446 24.09 -0.32 -21.95
N ALA A 447 24.40 -0.30 -23.24
CA ALA A 447 25.75 -0.02 -23.72
C ALA A 447 26.37 1.17 -22.96
N GLU A 448 27.56 0.94 -22.39
CA GLU A 448 28.21 1.81 -21.39
C GLU A 448 28.22 3.28 -21.81
N GLU A 449 28.51 3.54 -23.09
CA GLU A 449 28.52 4.89 -23.67
C GLU A 449 27.15 5.58 -23.66
N LEU A 450 26.05 4.85 -23.91
CA LEU A 450 24.70 5.44 -23.99
C LEU A 450 24.15 5.78 -22.61
N GLY A 451 24.28 4.85 -21.67
CA GLY A 451 23.74 4.99 -20.32
C GLY A 451 24.50 6.03 -19.51
N GLN A 452 25.84 5.99 -19.54
CA GLN A 452 26.68 6.95 -18.83
C GLN A 452 26.51 8.36 -19.41
N ALA A 453 26.54 8.51 -20.74
CA ALA A 453 26.34 9.82 -21.36
C ALA A 453 24.98 10.43 -20.98
N TRP A 454 23.92 9.61 -20.89
CA TRP A 454 22.62 10.11 -20.45
C TRP A 454 22.63 10.59 -19.00
N LEU A 455 23.28 9.86 -18.09
CA LEU A 455 23.43 10.28 -16.68
C LEU A 455 24.25 11.58 -16.59
N ASP A 456 25.38 11.63 -17.28
CA ASP A 456 26.26 12.82 -17.32
C ASP A 456 25.50 14.04 -17.83
N GLU A 457 24.76 13.90 -18.94
CA GLU A 457 23.93 14.97 -19.49
C GLU A 457 22.79 15.39 -18.55
N SER A 458 22.26 14.47 -17.76
CA SER A 458 21.19 14.74 -16.80
C SER A 458 21.65 15.60 -15.63
N PHE A 459 22.93 15.51 -15.25
CA PHE A 459 23.50 16.35 -14.17
C PHE A 459 24.24 17.59 -14.68
N THR A 460 24.71 17.60 -15.93
CA THR A 460 25.45 18.74 -16.50
C THR A 460 24.58 19.65 -17.36
N LYS A 461 23.94 19.11 -18.41
CA LYS A 461 23.19 19.90 -19.41
C LYS A 461 21.72 20.10 -19.04
N ARG A 462 21.13 19.14 -18.30
CA ARG A 462 19.71 19.13 -17.92
C ARG A 462 19.53 19.08 -16.41
N MET A 463 20.11 20.03 -15.69
CA MET A 463 20.11 20.06 -14.21
C MET A 463 18.74 19.82 -13.56
N GLU A 464 17.65 20.33 -14.13
CA GLU A 464 16.29 20.07 -13.61
C GLU A 464 15.93 18.58 -13.63
N ARG A 465 16.33 17.84 -14.67
CA ARG A 465 16.18 16.38 -14.71
C ARG A 465 17.02 15.72 -13.62
N GLY A 466 18.26 16.16 -13.41
CA GLY A 466 19.11 15.66 -12.32
C GLY A 466 18.45 15.83 -10.94
N LYS A 467 17.84 17.00 -10.68
CA LYS A 467 17.06 17.25 -9.47
C LYS A 467 15.84 16.33 -9.36
N GLU A 468 15.10 16.14 -10.45
CA GLU A 468 13.94 15.24 -10.50
C GLU A 468 14.35 13.78 -10.21
N ILE A 469 15.46 13.30 -10.79
CA ILE A 469 16.00 11.95 -10.52
C ILE A 469 16.24 11.77 -9.02
N LEU A 470 17.00 12.68 -8.40
CA LEU A 470 17.35 12.60 -6.98
C LEU A 470 16.13 12.77 -6.08
N GLY A 471 15.24 13.72 -6.41
CA GLY A 471 14.01 13.97 -5.67
C GLY A 471 13.06 12.78 -5.70
N THR A 472 12.81 12.18 -6.87
CA THR A 472 11.91 11.04 -7.03
C THR A 472 12.47 9.78 -6.35
N ILE A 473 13.75 9.47 -6.54
CA ILE A 473 14.36 8.30 -5.90
C ILE A 473 14.48 8.52 -4.37
N GLY A 474 14.94 9.69 -3.94
CA GLY A 474 15.11 10.04 -2.53
C GLY A 474 13.81 10.07 -1.73
N SER A 475 12.75 10.66 -2.27
CA SER A 475 11.42 10.66 -1.62
C SER A 475 10.83 9.26 -1.54
N THR A 476 11.04 8.44 -2.57
CA THR A 476 10.65 7.03 -2.55
C THR A 476 11.42 6.28 -1.47
N ALA A 477 12.74 6.47 -1.34
CA ALA A 477 13.56 5.84 -0.32
C ALA A 477 13.10 6.23 1.11
N ALA A 478 12.81 7.52 1.33
CA ALA A 478 12.40 8.05 2.63
C ALA A 478 11.07 7.44 3.14
N THR A 479 10.14 7.14 2.22
CA THR A 479 8.80 6.62 2.53
C THR A 479 8.67 5.11 2.34
N ALA A 480 9.67 4.43 1.77
CA ALA A 480 9.62 3.01 1.41
C ALA A 480 9.36 2.11 2.64
N MET A 481 9.98 2.41 3.78
CA MET A 481 9.77 1.63 5.02
C MET A 481 8.33 1.75 5.55
N GLN A 482 7.69 2.91 5.38
CA GLN A 482 6.31 3.13 5.83
C GLN A 482 5.30 2.49 4.88
N THR A 483 5.52 2.63 3.57
CA THR A 483 4.59 2.16 2.53
C THR A 483 4.76 0.68 2.22
N ARG A 484 5.97 0.15 2.35
CA ARG A 484 6.33 -1.24 2.07
C ARG A 484 7.22 -1.85 3.17
N PRO A 485 6.71 -1.93 4.42
CA PRO A 485 7.49 -2.41 5.56
C PRO A 485 7.97 -3.85 5.41
N THR A 486 7.21 -4.71 4.73
CA THR A 486 7.50 -6.14 4.60
C THR A 486 8.32 -6.49 3.35
N ASP A 487 8.50 -5.54 2.42
CA ASP A 487 9.18 -5.78 1.13
C ASP A 487 10.61 -5.23 1.17
N ALA A 488 11.51 -5.93 1.87
CA ALA A 488 12.90 -5.53 2.03
C ALA A 488 13.64 -5.40 0.68
N GLN A 489 13.32 -6.26 -0.28
CA GLN A 489 13.94 -6.28 -1.60
C GLN A 489 13.62 -5.02 -2.41
N TYR A 490 12.36 -4.56 -2.36
CA TYR A 490 12.02 -3.27 -2.96
C TYR A 490 12.79 -2.11 -2.32
N ARG A 491 12.89 -2.07 -0.99
CA ARG A 491 13.60 -0.98 -0.29
C ARG A 491 15.09 -0.97 -0.62
N LEU A 492 15.73 -2.15 -0.64
CA LEU A 492 17.11 -2.33 -1.09
C LEU A 492 17.31 -1.82 -2.53
N LYS A 493 16.42 -2.21 -3.46
CA LYS A 493 16.49 -1.74 -4.85
C LYS A 493 16.42 -0.22 -4.95
N ILE A 494 15.59 0.45 -4.17
CA ILE A 494 15.51 1.91 -4.18
C ILE A 494 16.81 2.55 -3.62
N LEU A 495 17.44 1.96 -2.59
CA LEU A 495 18.74 2.42 -2.09
C LEU A 495 19.86 2.24 -3.12
N GLN A 496 19.86 1.13 -3.87
CA GLN A 496 20.77 0.90 -5.01
C GLN A 496 20.64 1.99 -6.07
N LEU A 497 19.41 2.33 -6.45
CA LEU A 497 19.15 3.42 -7.40
C LEU A 497 19.60 4.77 -6.84
N GLN A 498 19.39 5.02 -5.55
CA GLN A 498 19.83 6.25 -4.90
C GLN A 498 21.35 6.38 -4.94
N LYS A 499 22.07 5.31 -4.57
CA LYS A 499 23.53 5.25 -4.65
C LYS A 499 24.02 5.48 -6.07
N THR A 500 23.43 4.80 -7.05
CA THR A 500 23.80 4.94 -8.47
C THR A 500 23.62 6.38 -8.96
N ALA A 501 22.51 7.02 -8.63
CA ALA A 501 22.25 8.40 -9.04
C ALA A 501 23.20 9.40 -8.36
N VAL A 502 23.54 9.19 -7.09
CA VAL A 502 24.48 10.07 -6.36
C VAL A 502 25.91 9.88 -6.85
N ASP A 503 26.37 8.65 -7.02
CA ASP A 503 27.71 8.37 -7.55
C ASP A 503 27.87 8.97 -8.96
N ALA A 504 26.83 8.88 -9.81
CA ALA A 504 26.82 9.51 -11.12
C ALA A 504 26.89 11.04 -11.05
N LEU A 505 26.17 11.69 -10.12
CA LEU A 505 26.28 13.13 -9.89
C LEU A 505 27.69 13.54 -9.48
N ILE A 506 28.28 12.83 -8.50
CA ILE A 506 29.61 13.15 -7.96
C ILE A 506 30.66 13.02 -9.07
N GLN A 507 30.56 11.98 -9.90
CA GLN A 507 31.47 11.74 -11.01
C GLN A 507 31.31 12.77 -12.15
N ALA A 508 30.07 13.09 -12.53
CA ALA A 508 29.79 13.95 -13.68
C ALA A 508 29.91 15.46 -13.36
N ALA A 509 29.53 15.87 -12.15
CA ALA A 509 29.44 17.27 -11.75
C ALA A 509 29.80 17.46 -10.25
N PRO A 510 31.09 17.32 -9.87
CA PRO A 510 31.53 17.40 -8.48
C PRO A 510 31.27 18.76 -7.83
N GLU A 511 31.37 19.86 -8.59
CA GLU A 511 31.04 21.20 -8.08
C GLU A 511 29.55 21.31 -7.71
N LEU A 512 28.67 20.77 -8.57
CA LEU A 512 27.23 20.74 -8.31
C LEU A 512 26.89 19.84 -7.11
N ALA A 513 27.64 18.74 -6.93
CA ALA A 513 27.50 17.88 -5.76
C ALA A 513 27.82 18.64 -4.45
N GLN A 514 28.78 19.58 -4.47
CA GLN A 514 29.04 20.46 -3.33
C GLN A 514 27.89 21.44 -3.10
N ASP A 515 27.34 22.04 -4.16
CA ASP A 515 26.19 22.95 -4.05
C ASP A 515 24.95 22.24 -3.50
N TRP A 516 24.78 20.95 -3.79
CA TRP A 516 23.66 20.12 -3.36
C TRP A 516 23.94 19.31 -2.09
N GLN A 517 24.92 19.73 -1.30
CA GLN A 517 25.32 19.06 -0.06
C GLN A 517 24.13 18.77 0.88
N THR A 518 23.19 19.71 1.00
CA THR A 518 22.01 19.53 1.87
C THR A 518 21.12 18.38 1.40
N GLN A 519 20.91 18.26 0.09
CA GLN A 519 20.13 17.19 -0.51
C GLN A 519 20.88 15.85 -0.39
N LEU A 520 22.19 15.83 -0.63
CA LEU A 520 23.02 14.63 -0.43
C LEU A 520 23.01 14.14 1.03
N ASN A 521 22.97 15.06 2.00
CA ASN A 521 22.78 14.72 3.41
C ASN A 521 21.43 14.02 3.66
N LEU A 522 20.34 14.54 3.10
CA LEU A 522 19.01 13.92 3.23
C LEU A 522 18.97 12.52 2.60
N LEU A 523 19.58 12.34 1.43
CA LEU A 523 19.68 11.04 0.77
C LEU A 523 20.50 10.05 1.60
N ALA A 524 21.63 10.48 2.17
CA ALA A 524 22.45 9.63 3.03
C ALA A 524 21.68 9.22 4.30
N MET A 525 20.83 10.10 4.84
CA MET A 525 19.97 9.79 5.98
C MET A 525 18.94 8.69 5.68
N ASN A 526 18.47 8.56 4.44
CA ASN A 526 17.60 7.44 4.06
C ASN A 526 18.32 6.10 4.23
N TRP A 527 19.58 6.02 3.77
CA TRP A 527 20.40 4.82 3.95
C TRP A 527 20.67 4.57 5.43
N LEU A 528 21.03 5.61 6.20
CA LEU A 528 21.34 5.48 7.63
C LEU A 528 20.16 4.91 8.41
N LYS A 529 18.94 5.35 8.12
CA LYS A 529 17.70 4.88 8.76
C LYS A 529 17.48 3.37 8.53
N GLU A 530 17.67 2.88 7.31
CA GLU A 530 17.58 1.45 6.99
C GLU A 530 18.75 0.65 7.59
N ALA A 531 19.94 1.25 7.67
CA ALA A 531 21.12 0.64 8.27
C ALA A 531 20.96 0.43 9.78
N GLU A 532 20.43 1.42 10.49
CA GLU A 532 20.08 1.29 11.91
C GLU A 532 19.04 0.21 12.14
N TYR A 533 18.00 0.18 11.30
CA TYR A 533 16.97 -0.85 11.39
C TYR A 533 17.53 -2.26 11.15
N THR A 534 18.39 -2.39 10.13
CA THR A 534 19.11 -3.63 9.80
C THR A 534 20.04 -4.06 10.93
N GLN A 535 20.78 -3.13 11.54
CA GLN A 535 21.65 -3.40 12.68
C GLN A 535 20.86 -3.97 13.87
N GLN A 536 19.64 -3.50 14.10
CA GLN A 536 18.80 -3.96 15.21
C GLN A 536 18.08 -5.28 14.91
N GLN A 537 17.57 -5.45 13.68
CA GLN A 537 16.58 -6.50 13.38
C GLN A 537 17.10 -7.66 12.53
N ALA A 538 18.07 -7.42 11.63
CA ALA A 538 18.63 -8.49 10.81
C ALA A 538 19.32 -9.53 11.68
N GLN A 539 19.23 -10.81 11.33
CA GLN A 539 19.87 -11.90 12.08
C GLN A 539 21.16 -12.39 11.42
N THR A 540 21.51 -11.80 10.29
CA THR A 540 22.67 -12.21 9.49
C THR A 540 23.97 -11.89 10.18
N SER A 541 24.80 -12.94 10.29
CA SER A 541 26.09 -12.93 10.97
C SER A 541 27.28 -13.30 10.08
N SER A 542 27.09 -13.42 8.76
CA SER A 542 28.17 -13.55 7.79
C SER A 542 27.93 -12.72 6.55
N MET A 543 29.03 -12.37 5.88
CA MET A 543 29.01 -11.70 4.58
C MET A 543 28.59 -12.64 3.44
N ASN A 544 28.96 -13.92 3.53
CA ASN A 544 28.75 -14.92 2.48
C ASN A 544 27.84 -16.06 2.95
N ALA A 545 27.35 -16.86 1.99
CA ALA A 545 26.61 -18.09 2.24
C ALA A 545 27.40 -19.02 3.18
N MET A 546 26.74 -19.50 4.24
CA MET A 546 27.36 -20.40 5.19
C MET A 546 27.20 -21.85 4.74
N LEU A 547 28.26 -22.65 4.88
CA LEU A 547 28.17 -24.10 4.73
C LEU A 547 27.39 -24.67 5.91
N ARG A 548 26.24 -25.27 5.63
CA ARG A 548 25.38 -25.92 6.62
C ARG A 548 25.33 -27.42 6.37
N ARG A 549 25.01 -28.15 7.43
CA ARG A 549 24.74 -29.59 7.36
C ARG A 549 23.30 -29.82 7.73
N ASP A 550 22.54 -30.48 6.86
CA ASP A 550 21.16 -30.85 7.18
C ASP A 550 21.10 -32.02 8.19
N VAL A 551 19.89 -32.36 8.63
CA VAL A 551 19.61 -33.48 9.55
C VAL A 551 20.00 -34.84 8.94
N TYR A 552 20.07 -34.93 7.61
CA TYR A 552 20.45 -36.13 6.86
C TYR A 552 21.96 -36.22 6.60
N GLY A 553 22.71 -35.21 7.02
CA GLY A 553 24.16 -35.15 6.91
C GLY A 553 24.71 -34.58 5.61
N ASN A 554 23.87 -34.05 4.71
CA ASN A 554 24.28 -33.39 3.49
C ASN A 554 24.81 -31.99 3.81
N TYR A 555 25.92 -31.62 3.16
CA TYR A 555 26.43 -30.25 3.19
C TYR A 555 25.82 -29.44 2.05
N TYR A 556 25.31 -28.25 2.37
CA TYR A 556 24.81 -27.32 1.39
C TYR A 556 25.24 -25.90 1.77
N TYR A 557 25.49 -25.07 0.77
CA TYR A 557 25.63 -23.64 0.98
C TYR A 557 24.23 -23.06 1.11
N SER A 558 23.94 -22.55 2.29
CA SER A 558 22.68 -21.88 2.56
C SER A 558 22.93 -20.38 2.45
N GLU A 559 22.33 -19.75 1.45
CA GLU A 559 22.04 -18.32 1.49
C GLU A 559 20.89 -18.03 2.44
N ASP A 560 20.09 -19.04 2.80
CA ASP A 560 18.99 -18.90 3.76
C ASP A 560 19.55 -18.55 5.15
N TYR A 561 19.70 -17.24 5.35
CA TYR A 561 19.54 -16.54 6.61
C TYR A 561 18.30 -17.13 7.25
N ASP A 562 18.42 -17.80 8.40
CA ASP A 562 17.32 -18.56 9.05
C ASP A 562 16.01 -17.76 9.10
N TYR A 563 15.16 -17.95 8.09
CA TYR A 563 14.00 -17.08 7.85
C TYR A 563 12.81 -17.41 8.76
N ASN A 564 12.99 -18.32 9.72
CA ASN A 564 11.86 -19.14 10.19
C ASN A 564 11.64 -19.26 11.69
N SER A 565 12.02 -18.28 12.53
CA SER A 565 11.63 -18.40 13.95
C SER A 565 11.36 -17.14 14.78
N ARG A 566 11.38 -15.91 14.20
CA ARG A 566 10.97 -14.70 14.96
C ARG A 566 10.33 -13.61 14.10
N ARG A 567 9.45 -13.95 13.15
CA ARG A 567 8.54 -12.92 12.60
C ARG A 567 7.57 -12.52 13.71
N MET A 568 7.92 -11.51 14.51
CA MET A 568 6.93 -10.81 15.30
C MET A 568 5.96 -10.18 14.30
N SER A 569 4.74 -10.72 14.28
CA SER A 569 3.64 -10.25 13.45
C SER A 569 3.52 -8.72 13.57
N GLY A 570 3.67 -8.00 12.45
CA GLY A 570 3.53 -6.54 12.40
C GLY A 570 4.83 -5.73 12.35
N GLN A 571 6.01 -6.36 12.36
CA GLN A 571 7.29 -5.65 12.16
C GLN A 571 7.72 -5.63 10.68
N SER A 572 8.40 -4.56 10.26
CA SER A 572 9.04 -4.50 8.94
C SER A 572 10.11 -5.59 8.79
N SER A 573 10.29 -6.12 7.59
CA SER A 573 11.38 -7.06 7.32
C SER A 573 12.67 -6.27 7.10
N PRO A 574 13.76 -6.54 7.84
CA PRO A 574 15.02 -5.83 7.63
C PRO A 574 15.62 -6.16 6.26
N ILE A 575 16.44 -5.26 5.74
CA ILE A 575 17.37 -5.58 4.65
C ILE A 575 18.53 -6.38 5.27
N GLU A 576 19.10 -7.33 4.55
CA GLU A 576 20.19 -8.12 5.10
C GLU A 576 21.47 -7.29 5.25
N THR A 577 22.25 -7.58 6.29
CA THR A 577 23.47 -6.82 6.61
C THR A 577 24.46 -6.76 5.44
N PRO A 578 24.74 -7.85 4.69
CA PRO A 578 25.65 -7.82 3.54
C PRO A 578 25.16 -6.88 2.43
N ASP A 579 23.87 -6.98 2.08
CA ASP A 579 23.25 -6.13 1.05
C ASP A 579 23.30 -4.64 1.43
N MET A 580 23.09 -4.33 2.72
CA MET A 580 23.22 -2.96 3.24
C MET A 580 24.65 -2.43 3.14
N LEU A 581 25.65 -3.28 3.45
CA LEU A 581 27.06 -2.92 3.37
C LEU A 581 27.56 -2.75 1.93
N GLU A 582 27.08 -3.57 0.99
CA GLU A 582 27.36 -3.43 -0.44
C GLU A 582 26.84 -2.09 -0.99
N ASN A 583 25.70 -1.64 -0.46
CA ASN A 583 25.01 -0.43 -0.92
C ASN A 583 25.27 0.80 -0.03
N ARG A 584 26.37 0.80 0.73
CA ARG A 584 26.77 1.95 1.56
C ARG A 584 27.11 3.18 0.71
N PRO A 585 26.95 4.40 1.26
CA PRO A 585 27.55 5.60 0.69
C PRO A 585 29.05 5.40 0.47
N THR A 586 29.52 5.82 -0.71
CA THR A 586 30.93 5.80 -1.10
C THR A 586 31.73 6.82 -0.31
N ASP A 587 33.04 6.67 -0.25
CA ASP A 587 33.90 7.57 0.55
C ASP A 587 33.85 9.01 -0.01
N ASP A 588 33.72 9.17 -1.33
CA ASP A 588 33.51 10.47 -1.98
C ASP A 588 32.18 11.11 -1.57
N TRP A 589 31.11 10.31 -1.47
CA TRP A 589 29.83 10.80 -0.96
C TRP A 589 29.92 11.17 0.53
N LEU A 590 30.57 10.34 1.34
CA LEU A 590 30.76 10.61 2.77
C LEU A 590 31.58 11.90 3.01
N ALA A 591 32.56 12.19 2.15
CA ALA A 591 33.36 13.41 2.21
C ALA A 591 32.52 14.68 1.95
N LEU A 592 31.43 14.56 1.19
CA LEU A 592 30.47 15.64 0.98
C LEU A 592 29.49 15.81 2.15
N LEU A 593 29.37 14.86 3.09
CA LEU A 593 28.41 14.99 4.19
C LEU A 593 28.85 16.04 5.22
N SER A 594 27.87 16.59 5.95
CA SER A 594 28.15 17.52 7.04
C SER A 594 29.03 16.88 8.12
N PRO A 595 30.07 17.55 8.66
CA PRO A 595 30.99 16.95 9.64
C PRO A 595 30.30 16.43 10.91
N SER A 596 29.17 17.00 11.29
CA SER A 596 28.40 16.59 12.47
C SER A 596 27.78 15.19 12.36
N ILE A 597 27.55 14.70 11.14
CA ILE A 597 26.89 13.41 10.90
C ILE A 597 27.87 12.27 10.62
N GLN A 598 29.08 12.60 10.16
CA GLN A 598 30.11 11.61 9.83
C GLN A 598 30.37 10.61 10.98
N PRO A 599 30.49 11.02 12.27
CA PRO A 599 30.69 10.06 13.37
C PRO A 599 29.60 8.98 13.45
N LYS A 600 28.36 9.33 13.10
CA LYS A 600 27.24 8.39 13.13
C LYS A 600 27.36 7.32 12.04
N PHE A 601 27.82 7.71 10.85
CA PHE A 601 28.13 6.77 9.77
C PHE A 601 29.31 5.86 10.12
N GLN A 602 30.39 6.43 10.68
CA GLN A 602 31.54 5.64 11.16
C GLN A 602 31.09 4.57 12.17
N MET A 603 30.27 4.96 13.15
CA MET A 603 29.72 4.05 14.15
C MET A 603 28.87 2.93 13.52
N ILE A 604 27.93 3.26 12.63
CA ILE A 604 27.02 2.23 12.06
C ILE A 604 27.77 1.28 11.13
N PHE A 605 28.76 1.76 10.35
CA PHE A 605 29.58 0.90 9.51
C PHE A 605 30.37 -0.10 10.36
N ALA A 606 31.03 0.37 11.42
CA ALA A 606 31.73 -0.51 12.36
C ALA A 606 30.77 -1.57 12.93
N GLN A 607 29.58 -1.16 13.39
CA GLN A 607 28.59 -2.10 13.95
C GLN A 607 28.11 -3.15 12.93
N LEU A 608 27.83 -2.75 11.69
CA LEU A 608 27.39 -3.67 10.65
C LEU A 608 28.51 -4.64 10.23
N TYR A 609 29.74 -4.17 10.06
CA TYR A 609 30.88 -5.05 9.75
C TYR A 609 31.19 -6.03 10.87
N LEU A 610 31.18 -5.57 12.14
CA LEU A 610 31.35 -6.48 13.29
C LEU A 610 30.22 -7.51 13.38
N LYS A 611 29.00 -7.14 13.01
CA LYS A 611 27.84 -8.04 13.00
C LYS A 611 28.02 -9.21 12.02
N VAL A 612 28.64 -8.97 10.86
CA VAL A 612 28.95 -10.02 9.87
C VAL A 612 30.33 -10.65 10.04
N ASN A 613 30.98 -10.43 11.19
CA ASN A 613 32.30 -10.95 11.53
C ASN A 613 33.42 -10.52 10.56
N GLU A 614 33.34 -9.28 10.04
CA GLU A 614 34.35 -8.67 9.17
C GLU A 614 35.12 -7.60 9.96
N GLU A 615 35.87 -8.02 10.97
CA GLU A 615 36.56 -7.15 11.92
C GLU A 615 37.63 -6.27 11.26
N GLU A 616 38.37 -6.80 10.29
CA GLU A 616 39.39 -6.03 9.56
C GLU A 616 38.79 -4.82 8.84
N LYS A 617 37.59 -4.98 8.29
CA LYS A 617 36.85 -3.89 7.63
C LYS A 617 36.20 -2.94 8.63
N ALA A 618 35.84 -3.42 9.82
CA ALA A 618 35.28 -2.57 10.88
C ALA A 618 36.33 -1.62 11.48
N PHE A 619 37.58 -2.06 11.59
CA PHE A 619 38.63 -1.37 12.35
C PHE A 619 38.88 0.09 11.94
N PRO A 620 39.02 0.44 10.64
CA PRO A 620 39.22 1.84 10.23
C PRO A 620 38.08 2.77 10.68
N PHE A 621 36.84 2.26 10.69
CA PHE A 621 35.68 3.05 11.11
C PHE A 621 35.66 3.26 12.63
N ILE A 622 36.12 2.28 13.42
CA ILE A 622 36.28 2.40 14.87
C ILE A 622 37.36 3.46 15.19
N GLU A 623 38.49 3.42 14.49
CA GLU A 623 39.59 4.37 14.66
C GLU A 623 39.13 5.81 14.36
N ALA A 624 38.48 6.02 13.21
CA ALA A 624 37.93 7.32 12.84
C ALA A 624 36.85 7.80 13.84
N PHE A 625 35.99 6.90 14.31
CA PHE A 625 34.97 7.24 15.31
C PHE A 625 35.58 7.65 16.65
N ALA A 626 36.63 6.96 17.10
CA ALA A 626 37.32 7.22 18.37
C ALA A 626 37.91 8.63 18.46
N GLN A 627 38.32 9.22 17.34
CA GLN A 627 38.81 10.61 17.31
C GLN A 627 37.75 11.63 17.74
N SER A 628 36.47 11.32 17.50
CA SER A 628 35.34 12.19 17.82
C SER A 628 34.57 11.78 19.08
N GLN A 629 34.44 10.46 19.33
CA GLN A 629 33.63 9.89 20.41
C GLN A 629 34.37 8.71 21.08
N PRO A 630 35.45 8.97 21.85
CA PRO A 630 36.34 7.93 22.38
C PRO A 630 35.64 6.96 23.34
N GLU A 631 34.73 7.45 24.19
CA GLU A 631 34.02 6.61 25.17
C GLU A 631 33.14 5.55 24.47
N LYS A 632 32.38 5.94 23.44
CA LYS A 632 31.54 5.00 22.69
C LYS A 632 32.35 4.11 21.76
N ALA A 633 33.49 4.58 21.28
CA ALA A 633 34.39 3.76 20.47
C ALA A 633 35.01 2.61 21.29
N LEU A 634 35.15 2.77 22.61
CA LEU A 634 35.61 1.70 23.49
C LEU A 634 34.64 0.51 23.51
N ASP A 635 33.33 0.75 23.47
CA ASP A 635 32.33 -0.33 23.35
C ASP A 635 32.49 -1.11 22.03
N LEU A 636 32.72 -0.39 20.92
CA LEU A 636 33.00 -1.01 19.63
C LEU A 636 34.33 -1.76 19.62
N ALA A 637 35.35 -1.27 20.32
CA ALA A 637 36.63 -1.95 20.46
C ALA A 637 36.49 -3.25 21.26
N HIS A 638 35.63 -3.29 22.28
CA HIS A 638 35.31 -4.53 23.00
C HIS A 638 34.60 -5.54 22.10
N GLU A 639 33.61 -5.10 21.31
CA GLU A 639 32.94 -5.96 20.34
C GLU A 639 33.91 -6.43 19.24
N PHE A 640 34.81 -5.56 18.77
CA PHE A 640 35.89 -5.93 17.85
C PHE A 640 36.77 -7.03 18.43
N LEU A 641 37.23 -6.90 19.68
CA LEU A 641 38.04 -7.92 20.33
C LEU A 641 37.28 -9.24 20.51
N ARG A 642 35.98 -9.18 20.80
CA ARG A 642 35.11 -10.36 20.87
C ARG A 642 35.07 -11.09 19.53
N VAL A 643 34.75 -10.37 18.45
CA VAL A 643 34.69 -10.92 17.09
C VAL A 643 36.05 -11.44 16.62
N TRP A 644 37.11 -10.66 16.83
CA TRP A 644 38.47 -11.06 16.48
C TRP A 644 38.88 -12.35 17.20
N THR A 645 38.60 -12.44 18.50
CA THR A 645 38.88 -13.64 19.31
C THR A 645 38.10 -14.84 18.79
N GLU A 646 36.86 -14.62 18.35
CA GLU A 646 36.00 -15.65 17.78
C GLU A 646 36.59 -16.19 16.46
N ASN A 647 36.86 -15.28 15.51
CA ASN A 647 37.40 -15.59 14.18
C ASN A 647 38.80 -16.24 14.23
N HIS A 648 39.63 -15.83 15.19
CA HIS A 648 41.01 -16.28 15.35
C HIS A 648 41.16 -17.42 16.38
N ASN A 649 40.05 -18.02 16.85
CA ASN A 649 40.12 -19.12 17.80
C ASN A 649 40.56 -20.44 17.10
N PRO A 650 41.76 -20.97 17.37
CA PRO A 650 42.22 -22.21 16.74
C PRO A 650 41.37 -23.44 17.12
N ASN A 651 40.59 -23.36 18.20
CA ASN A 651 39.69 -24.41 18.63
C ASN A 651 38.27 -24.28 18.04
N GLN A 652 37.87 -23.12 17.48
CA GLN A 652 36.59 -23.00 16.77
C GLN A 652 36.59 -23.84 15.48
N ASN A 653 37.71 -23.85 14.75
CA ASN A 653 37.88 -24.73 13.59
C ASN A 653 37.79 -26.21 13.96
N ARG A 654 38.12 -26.63 15.19
CA ARG A 654 37.91 -28.02 15.63
C ARG A 654 36.44 -28.37 15.89
N GLY A 655 35.57 -27.37 16.09
CA GLY A 655 34.12 -27.55 16.20
C GLY A 655 33.39 -27.56 14.85
N ARG A 656 33.91 -26.82 13.84
CA ARG A 656 33.40 -26.83 12.45
C ARG A 656 33.96 -27.99 11.64
N THR A 657 35.22 -28.37 11.87
CA THR A 657 35.88 -29.54 11.30
C THR A 657 35.74 -30.71 12.27
N ASN A 658 34.56 -31.33 12.29
CA ASN A 658 34.34 -32.54 13.08
C ASN A 658 35.31 -33.63 12.59
N TYR A 659 35.94 -34.38 13.51
CA TYR A 659 36.97 -35.42 13.21
C TYR A 659 36.51 -36.47 12.17
N TYR A 660 35.20 -36.58 11.94
CA TYR A 660 34.58 -37.39 10.88
C TYR A 660 34.76 -36.86 9.44
N MET A 661 35.32 -35.67 9.23
CA MET A 661 35.61 -35.12 7.89
C MET A 661 36.66 -35.94 7.12
N PHE A 662 37.42 -36.81 7.80
CA PHE A 662 38.40 -37.71 7.18
C PHE A 662 37.89 -39.13 6.88
N MET A 663 36.62 -39.47 7.16
CA MET A 663 36.14 -40.85 6.93
C MET A 663 35.77 -41.19 5.47
N TYR A 664 35.70 -40.21 4.56
CA TYR A 664 35.33 -40.46 3.14
C TYR A 664 36.27 -39.76 2.14
N GLY A 665 37.57 -39.78 2.41
CA GLY A 665 38.56 -39.27 1.45
C GLY A 665 40.02 -39.58 1.77
N TYR A 666 40.31 -40.53 2.66
CA TYR A 666 41.69 -40.99 2.85
C TYR A 666 42.04 -41.96 1.72
N ASP A 667 42.57 -41.43 0.61
CA ASP A 667 43.22 -42.25 -0.41
C ASP A 667 44.60 -42.70 0.14
N GLN A 668 44.73 -44.00 0.42
CA GLN A 668 45.97 -44.62 0.94
C GLN A 668 47.18 -44.48 -0.01
N ARG A 669 47.03 -43.83 -1.17
CA ARG A 669 48.11 -43.56 -2.13
C ARG A 669 48.96 -42.33 -1.81
N ALA A 670 48.59 -41.53 -0.81
CA ALA A 670 49.39 -40.36 -0.40
C ALA A 670 50.57 -40.70 0.54
N ASP A 671 50.72 -41.96 0.96
CA ASP A 671 51.79 -42.44 1.85
C ASP A 671 52.83 -43.35 1.14
N GLN A 672 53.12 -43.11 -0.15
CA GLN A 672 54.29 -43.70 -0.83
C GLN A 672 55.18 -42.66 -1.51
#